data_AF-A0A226EEJ0-F1
#
_entry.id   AF-A0A226EEJ0-F1
#
_cell.length_a   1.000
_cell.length_b   1.000
_cell.length_c   1.000
_cell.angle_alpha   90.00
_cell.angle_beta   90.00
_cell.angle_gamma   90.00
#
_symmetry.space_group_name_H-M   'P 1'
#
loop_
_entity.id
_entity.type
_entity.pdbx_description
1 polymer ?
#
loop_
_entity_poly.entity_id
_entity_poly.type
_entity_poly.pdbx_seq_one_letter_code
_entity_poly.pdbx_strand_id
1 'polypeptide(L)'
;MEGGGYSSDEDFEVTRPPVFAKREEEEQVDGPSAKKRAKKTATPLPPASKLLVVEKKKDPHAPLGKLNPLETTDEDKRKSVTETSSVRDDQAFEPPTWYYFPKEEIQVEKRYPRDGRGIIFREVDLAEEFKVRYAGTCYSNLKEIRDEGVDLIKRTILDLVSTESLSSPQNIYEDSPEMILTQDEGLSDEQREQLFTAIFDKGGRVPIIDKPGWSLIIHRAPNSGIIHLCVEMIAMHKGTPVYEASRLCTKADCYKYNQTISTDVFPKCSRHQDIKMHSVVKLTPYNEKNLVIQMHVQFGISTNLGSPESDKNYNAELYASIHMSSSRSWIKYYPIKDARPIPEAISMYHYGTVEEALSRLALESTIGMFMKLALGTTPFVNLDDIIPLCYGMEKELDTRLKELGMHLKMRELSPAERMEVTYPFPGQYLLGTQAEKEQKPEKGKSFLYTITSRDMHYFGWSNTPDFKDRLRRGNRTDGANEYKRITEARAKLDGTRAPTVTSSLLAKCDVTDNTQIEAKMIIAGYVAYLLGLRNPLRKLPSGRGYSTNKCVSLSLVDSDSWSDICQFVKLFWGVEPILAKFDKDRGEMPNFIADSENYSDDKVENSEDEDYNPDEDEHNPEAGSSSSGDHSTDSNSDESD
;
A
#
# COMPACT_ATOMS: atom_id res chain seq x y z
N MET A 1 -28.81 21.50 43.16
CA MET A 1 -28.61 22.80 43.82
C MET A 1 -27.41 22.64 44.73
N GLU A 2 -26.51 23.63 44.74
CA GLU A 2 -25.34 23.75 45.64
C GLU A 2 -24.31 22.58 45.52
N GLY A 3 -23.00 22.80 45.33
CA GLY A 3 -22.09 23.75 45.97
C GLY A 3 -21.35 22.99 47.07
N GLY A 4 -20.03 22.80 47.11
CA GLY A 4 -18.94 23.44 46.38
C GLY A 4 -17.97 24.10 47.39
N GLY A 5 -16.77 23.54 47.59
CA GLY A 5 -15.67 24.24 48.28
C GLY A 5 -14.75 23.39 49.17
N TYR A 6 -13.43 23.53 48.90
CA TYR A 6 -12.28 23.40 49.83
C TYR A 6 -11.90 21.99 50.35
N SER A 7 -10.62 21.66 50.63
CA SER A 7 -9.30 22.25 50.32
C SER A 7 -8.18 21.36 50.88
N SER A 8 -7.09 21.09 50.13
CA SER A 8 -5.69 21.24 50.61
C SER A 8 -4.66 20.75 49.57
N ASP A 9 -3.56 21.50 49.51
CA ASP A 9 -2.29 21.29 48.82
C ASP A 9 -1.55 19.99 49.33
N GLU A 10 -0.42 19.50 48.80
CA GLU A 10 0.81 20.18 48.36
C GLU A 10 1.58 19.46 47.21
N ASP A 11 2.40 20.27 46.52
CA ASP A 11 3.71 20.01 45.90
C ASP A 11 3.94 18.88 44.86
N PHE A 12 4.24 19.29 43.62
CA PHE A 12 5.62 19.42 43.12
C PHE A 12 5.67 20.11 41.74
N GLU A 13 6.24 21.32 41.65
CA GLU A 13 6.56 21.97 40.37
C GLU A 13 7.98 21.65 39.89
N VAL A 14 8.16 21.33 38.60
CA VAL A 14 9.40 21.63 37.86
C VAL A 14 9.06 22.19 36.46
N THR A 15 8.88 23.51 36.45
CA THR A 15 9.25 24.48 35.41
C THR A 15 9.20 24.10 33.91
N ARG A 16 8.33 24.83 33.16
CA ARG A 16 8.56 25.19 31.75
C ARG A 16 8.78 26.71 31.63
N PRO A 17 9.77 27.20 30.87
CA PRO A 17 9.91 28.63 30.53
C PRO A 17 8.81 29.11 29.55
N PRO A 18 8.56 30.43 29.43
CA PRO A 18 7.18 30.88 29.33
C PRO A 18 6.79 31.66 28.05
N VAL A 19 5.47 31.62 27.76
CA VAL A 19 4.56 32.74 27.46
C VAL A 19 5.03 33.87 26.52
N PHE A 20 4.23 34.10 25.47
CA PHE A 20 3.64 35.42 25.27
C PHE A 20 2.13 35.32 25.02
N ALA A 21 1.36 35.95 25.90
CA ALA A 21 -0.09 36.11 25.79
C ALA A 21 -0.44 37.61 25.86
N LYS A 22 -1.51 38.00 25.17
CA LYS A 22 -2.33 39.22 25.31
C LYS A 22 -3.35 39.24 24.16
N ARG A 23 -4.61 39.63 24.33
CA ARG A 23 -5.38 40.02 25.53
C ARG A 23 -6.88 39.81 25.25
N GLU A 24 -7.72 39.82 26.28
CA GLU A 24 -9.18 39.81 26.14
C GLU A 24 -9.70 41.03 25.35
N GLU A 25 -10.90 40.87 24.76
CA GLU A 25 -12.09 41.61 25.22
C GLU A 25 -13.37 40.94 24.68
N GLU A 26 -14.39 40.82 25.53
CA GLU A 26 -15.74 40.37 25.15
C GLU A 26 -16.57 41.57 24.72
N GLU A 27 -17.33 41.45 23.62
CA GLU A 27 -18.53 42.26 23.42
C GLU A 27 -19.60 41.42 22.71
N GLN A 28 -20.80 41.36 23.28
CA GLN A 28 -21.90 40.50 22.86
C GLN A 28 -23.10 41.35 22.44
N VAL A 29 -23.32 41.52 21.12
CA VAL A 29 -24.57 42.10 20.58
C VAL A 29 -24.98 41.41 19.27
N ASP A 30 -26.24 40.95 19.25
CA ASP A 30 -27.14 40.63 18.14
C ASP A 30 -26.64 39.96 16.83
N GLY A 31 -27.23 38.80 16.53
CA GLY A 31 -27.40 38.37 15.14
C GLY A 31 -28.45 39.25 14.43
N PRO A 32 -28.37 39.40 13.08
CA PRO A 32 -29.00 38.35 12.29
C PRO A 32 -28.38 38.06 10.90
N SER A 33 -28.71 36.86 10.41
CA SER A 33 -29.00 36.51 9.01
C SER A 33 -27.95 36.68 7.89
N ALA A 34 -27.72 35.56 7.19
CA ALA A 34 -27.48 35.43 5.75
C ALA A 34 -26.61 36.49 5.03
N LYS A 35 -25.31 36.22 4.89
CA LYS A 35 -24.50 36.82 3.82
C LYS A 35 -23.78 35.76 2.96
N LYS A 36 -24.31 35.66 1.73
CA LYS A 36 -23.60 35.87 0.47
C LYS A 36 -22.22 35.20 0.35
N ARG A 37 -22.21 34.12 -0.45
CA ARG A 37 -21.05 33.50 -1.10
C ARG A 37 -20.12 34.59 -1.67
N ALA A 38 -19.00 34.85 -0.98
CA ALA A 38 -18.02 35.83 -1.44
C ALA A 38 -17.48 35.41 -2.82
N LYS A 39 -17.50 36.33 -3.78
CA LYS A 39 -16.94 36.11 -5.12
C LYS A 39 -15.43 35.91 -4.93
N LYS A 40 -14.92 34.75 -5.35
CA LYS A 40 -13.51 34.37 -5.16
C LYS A 40 -12.62 35.38 -5.90
N THR A 41 -12.04 36.33 -5.17
CA THR A 41 -11.07 37.28 -5.74
C THR A 41 -9.88 36.48 -6.25
N ALA A 42 -9.49 36.68 -7.52
CA ALA A 42 -8.36 35.96 -8.09
C ALA A 42 -7.09 36.31 -7.31
N THR A 43 -6.39 35.29 -6.81
CA THR A 43 -5.07 35.47 -6.21
C THR A 43 -4.15 36.09 -7.26
N PRO A 44 -3.45 37.20 -6.97
CA PRO A 44 -2.53 37.80 -7.93
C PRO A 44 -1.45 36.79 -8.34
N LEU A 45 -1.14 36.77 -9.64
CA LEU A 45 -0.08 35.94 -10.20
C LEU A 45 1.26 36.27 -9.50
N PRO A 46 2.11 35.28 -9.21
CA PRO A 46 3.43 35.53 -8.65
C PRO A 46 4.26 36.46 -9.55
N PRO A 47 5.15 37.28 -8.97
CA PRO A 47 5.94 38.24 -9.73
C PRO A 47 6.87 37.55 -10.73
N ALA A 48 7.09 38.18 -11.88
CA ALA A 48 7.88 37.64 -13.00
C ALA A 48 9.33 37.26 -12.62
N SER A 49 9.86 37.80 -11.52
CA SER A 49 11.17 37.44 -10.95
C SER A 49 11.25 36.00 -10.40
N LYS A 50 10.15 35.24 -10.40
CA LYS A 50 10.10 33.80 -10.03
C LYS A 50 9.89 32.85 -11.22
N LEU A 51 9.78 33.37 -12.44
CA LEU A 51 9.65 32.56 -13.65
C LEU A 51 10.94 31.79 -13.94
N LEU A 52 10.84 30.64 -14.61
CA LEU A 52 12.02 29.91 -15.05
C LEU A 52 12.80 30.69 -16.11
N VAL A 53 14.12 30.55 -16.09
CA VAL A 53 14.99 31.02 -17.17
C VAL A 53 14.71 30.16 -18.40
N VAL A 54 14.31 30.81 -19.49
CA VAL A 54 13.96 30.15 -20.75
C VAL A 54 15.04 30.40 -21.79
N GLU A 55 15.27 29.41 -22.65
CA GLU A 55 16.17 29.55 -23.78
C GLU A 55 15.53 30.42 -24.85
N LYS A 56 16.34 31.30 -25.45
CA LYS A 56 15.89 32.32 -26.42
C LYS A 56 16.45 32.11 -27.82
N LYS A 57 17.22 31.04 -28.02
CA LYS A 57 17.85 30.67 -29.29
C LYS A 57 17.93 29.15 -29.39
N LYS A 58 17.87 28.65 -30.62
CA LYS A 58 18.16 27.26 -30.96
C LYS A 58 19.66 26.97 -30.84
N ASP A 59 20.02 25.72 -30.58
CA ASP A 59 21.42 25.27 -30.66
C ASP A 59 21.93 25.34 -32.12
N PRO A 60 23.12 25.91 -32.39
CA PRO A 60 23.66 26.05 -33.75
C PRO A 60 23.86 24.74 -34.53
N HIS A 61 23.94 23.60 -33.82
CA HIS A 61 24.18 22.27 -34.40
C HIS A 61 22.93 21.38 -34.41
N ALA A 62 21.77 21.89 -33.96
CA ALA A 62 20.51 21.14 -33.99
C ALA A 62 19.93 21.07 -35.42
N PRO A 63 19.61 19.86 -35.96
CA PRO A 63 18.96 19.70 -37.25
C PRO A 63 17.63 20.44 -37.38
N LEU A 64 17.13 20.57 -38.60
CA LEU A 64 15.77 21.04 -38.88
C LEU A 64 14.74 20.26 -38.04
N GLY A 65 13.80 20.97 -37.42
CA GLY A 65 12.72 20.38 -36.63
C GLY A 65 13.14 19.76 -35.30
N LYS A 66 14.39 19.95 -34.86
CA LYS A 66 14.91 19.43 -33.59
C LYS A 66 15.43 20.55 -32.69
N LEU A 67 15.28 20.36 -31.37
CA LEU A 67 15.82 21.28 -30.36
C LEU A 67 17.30 21.02 -30.01
N ASN A 68 17.82 19.83 -30.35
CA ASN A 68 19.16 19.37 -30.01
C ASN A 68 19.84 18.73 -31.24
N PRO A 69 21.19 18.70 -31.28
CA PRO A 69 21.96 17.92 -32.26
C PRO A 69 21.54 16.44 -32.34
N LEU A 70 21.90 15.79 -33.44
CA LEU A 70 21.96 14.32 -33.46
C LEU A 70 23.06 13.87 -32.48
N GLU A 71 22.87 12.71 -31.87
CA GLU A 71 23.86 12.09 -30.95
C GLU A 71 24.15 12.90 -29.67
N THR A 72 23.23 13.77 -29.20
CA THR A 72 23.27 14.27 -27.81
C THR A 72 22.88 13.20 -26.79
N THR A 73 23.65 12.11 -26.73
CA THR A 73 23.73 11.24 -25.56
C THR A 73 24.67 11.90 -24.55
N ASP A 74 24.17 12.10 -23.33
CA ASP A 74 24.95 12.70 -22.24
C ASP A 74 25.90 11.67 -21.64
N GLU A 75 27.03 11.41 -22.31
CA GLU A 75 28.06 10.48 -21.85
C GLU A 75 28.77 10.95 -20.56
N ASP A 76 28.77 12.26 -20.30
CA ASP A 76 29.51 12.87 -19.19
C ASP A 76 28.78 12.79 -17.83
N LYS A 77 27.47 12.48 -17.79
CA LYS A 77 26.66 12.55 -16.55
C LYS A 77 26.48 11.28 -15.74
N ARG A 78 27.43 10.35 -15.84
CA ARG A 78 27.82 9.54 -14.67
C ARG A 78 28.81 10.24 -13.73
N LYS A 79 29.23 11.50 -14.01
CA LYS A 79 30.27 12.19 -13.20
C LYS A 79 29.97 13.61 -12.68
N SER A 80 28.92 14.31 -13.13
CA SER A 80 28.72 15.72 -12.72
C SER A 80 27.98 15.90 -11.38
N VAL A 81 28.74 15.92 -10.29
CA VAL A 81 28.36 16.59 -9.03
C VAL A 81 28.08 18.07 -9.32
N THR A 82 27.07 18.69 -8.70
CA THR A 82 26.88 20.16 -8.74
C THR A 82 26.94 20.70 -7.31
N GLU A 83 27.38 21.94 -7.08
CA GLU A 83 27.56 22.43 -5.70
C GLU A 83 26.26 22.47 -4.86
N THR A 84 25.08 22.43 -5.50
CA THR A 84 23.77 22.29 -4.82
C THR A 84 23.19 20.88 -4.88
N SER A 85 23.64 20.03 -5.81
CA SER A 85 23.45 18.58 -5.73
C SER A 85 24.76 17.95 -5.26
N SER A 86 24.94 17.90 -3.94
CA SER A 86 25.94 17.04 -3.30
C SER A 86 25.66 15.58 -3.66
N VAL A 87 26.08 15.19 -4.86
CA VAL A 87 26.36 13.81 -5.23
C VAL A 87 27.42 13.40 -4.22
N ARG A 88 26.99 12.51 -3.34
CA ARG A 88 27.76 12.07 -2.19
C ARG A 88 29.03 11.40 -2.68
N ASP A 89 30.17 11.86 -2.18
CA ASP A 89 31.42 11.12 -2.30
C ASP A 89 31.38 9.81 -1.49
N ASP A 90 30.47 9.70 -0.50
CA ASP A 90 30.18 8.47 0.22
C ASP A 90 29.25 7.52 -0.56
N GLN A 91 29.83 6.81 -1.54
CA GLN A 91 29.35 5.52 -2.08
C GLN A 91 29.28 4.38 -1.04
N ALA A 92 29.47 4.70 0.25
CA ALA A 92 29.60 3.79 1.37
C ALA A 92 28.57 4.10 2.48
N PHE A 93 27.35 4.52 2.11
CA PHE A 93 26.25 4.53 3.06
C PHE A 93 25.79 3.09 3.33
N GLU A 94 26.32 2.52 4.40
CA GLU A 94 25.78 1.30 4.99
C GLU A 94 24.70 1.70 6.01
N PRO A 95 23.43 1.31 5.83
CA PRO A 95 22.40 1.54 6.84
C PRO A 95 22.75 0.74 8.10
N PRO A 96 22.43 1.24 9.31
CA PRO A 96 22.73 0.52 10.55
C PRO A 96 22.09 -0.87 10.54
N THR A 97 22.90 -1.91 10.78
CA THR A 97 22.42 -3.28 10.82
C THR A 97 21.57 -3.52 12.07
N TRP A 98 20.38 -4.08 11.85
CA TRP A 98 19.48 -4.47 12.93
C TRP A 98 19.79 -5.89 13.42
N TYR A 99 19.77 -6.10 14.74
CA TYR A 99 20.00 -7.41 15.35
C TYR A 99 18.93 -7.73 16.40
N TYR A 100 18.51 -9.00 16.42
CA TYR A 100 17.62 -9.51 17.45
C TYR A 100 18.40 -9.94 18.71
N PHE A 101 18.16 -9.21 19.81
CA PHE A 101 18.59 -9.59 21.15
C PHE A 101 17.33 -9.78 22.02
N PRO A 102 16.94 -11.00 22.41
CA PRO A 102 15.79 -11.20 23.28
C PRO A 102 16.09 -10.64 24.68
N LYS A 103 15.10 -10.01 25.34
CA LYS A 103 15.22 -9.67 26.77
C LYS A 103 15.39 -10.92 27.65
N GLU A 104 14.73 -12.03 27.28
CA GLU A 104 14.76 -13.31 27.99
C GLU A 104 14.81 -14.47 26.97
N GLU A 105 15.77 -15.39 27.13
CA GLU A 105 15.84 -16.60 26.29
C GLU A 105 14.88 -17.68 26.80
N ILE A 106 13.62 -17.64 26.35
CA ILE A 106 12.65 -18.72 26.58
C ILE A 106 13.04 -19.94 25.73
N GLN A 107 13.83 -20.85 26.32
CA GLN A 107 14.05 -22.18 25.79
C GLN A 107 12.74 -22.98 25.89
N VAL A 108 12.35 -23.58 24.77
CA VAL A 108 11.15 -24.42 24.70
C VAL A 108 11.62 -25.87 24.65
N GLU A 109 11.61 -26.53 25.80
CA GLU A 109 11.71 -27.98 25.85
C GLU A 109 10.52 -28.58 25.12
N LYS A 110 10.75 -29.56 24.23
CA LYS A 110 9.72 -30.23 23.45
C LYS A 110 8.94 -31.22 24.34
N ARG A 111 8.08 -30.70 25.24
CA ARG A 111 7.29 -31.50 26.21
C ARG A 111 5.97 -31.98 25.60
N TYR A 112 5.33 -31.14 24.80
CA TYR A 112 4.08 -31.45 24.09
C TYR A 112 4.29 -31.59 22.57
N PRO A 113 3.43 -32.32 21.84
CA PRO A 113 3.61 -32.57 20.40
C PRO A 113 3.61 -31.32 19.51
N ARG A 114 3.20 -30.15 20.02
CA ARG A 114 3.22 -28.86 19.30
C ARG A 114 4.27 -27.88 19.80
N ASP A 115 5.00 -28.20 20.87
CA ASP A 115 6.07 -27.36 21.40
C ASP A 115 7.23 -27.23 20.40
N GLY A 116 7.77 -26.03 20.29
CA GLY A 116 8.90 -25.73 19.41
C GLY A 116 8.58 -25.77 17.92
N ARG A 117 7.31 -26.01 17.52
CA ARG A 117 6.88 -25.86 16.13
C ARG A 117 6.96 -24.38 15.72
N GLY A 118 7.59 -24.14 14.58
CA GLY A 118 7.69 -22.82 13.96
C GLY A 118 6.49 -22.45 13.10
N ILE A 119 6.72 -21.57 12.13
CA ILE A 119 5.75 -21.19 11.10
C ILE A 119 5.37 -22.41 10.24
N ILE A 120 4.08 -22.56 9.94
CA ILE A 120 3.53 -23.62 9.10
C ILE A 120 3.38 -23.13 7.67
N PHE A 121 4.13 -23.75 6.75
CA PHE A 121 4.07 -23.46 5.32
C PHE A 121 2.83 -24.10 4.68
N ARG A 122 2.30 -23.45 3.65
CA ARG A 122 1.12 -23.89 2.89
C ARG A 122 1.47 -23.89 1.41
N GLU A 123 1.45 -25.06 0.79
CA GLU A 123 1.85 -25.26 -0.62
C GLU A 123 0.69 -25.02 -1.61
N VAL A 124 -0.38 -24.35 -1.17
CA VAL A 124 -1.60 -24.14 -1.96
C VAL A 124 -1.78 -22.66 -2.22
N ASP A 125 -2.03 -22.30 -3.49
CA ASP A 125 -2.36 -20.95 -3.91
C ASP A 125 -3.41 -20.28 -3.01
N LEU A 126 -3.18 -18.99 -2.72
CA LEU A 126 -4.17 -18.19 -2.02
C LEU A 126 -5.47 -18.08 -2.82
N ALA A 127 -6.55 -18.57 -2.21
CA ALA A 127 -7.90 -18.34 -2.69
C ALA A 127 -8.16 -16.83 -2.86
N GLU A 128 -8.99 -16.47 -3.85
CA GLU A 128 -9.23 -15.10 -4.30
C GLU A 128 -9.64 -14.14 -3.17
N GLU A 129 -10.38 -14.65 -2.17
CA GLU A 129 -10.83 -13.97 -0.96
C GLU A 129 -9.72 -13.64 0.06
N PHE A 130 -8.51 -14.19 -0.12
CA PHE A 130 -7.35 -14.00 0.76
C PHE A 130 -6.14 -13.39 0.05
N LYS A 131 -6.20 -13.22 -1.28
CA LYS A 131 -5.19 -12.46 -2.02
C LYS A 131 -5.08 -11.04 -1.44
N VAL A 132 -3.85 -10.54 -1.31
CA VAL A 132 -3.59 -9.22 -0.75
C VAL A 132 -4.23 -8.15 -1.64
N ARG A 133 -5.17 -7.37 -1.08
CA ARG A 133 -5.80 -6.23 -1.74
C ARG A 133 -5.56 -4.98 -0.91
N TYR A 134 -4.67 -4.12 -1.38
CA TYR A 134 -4.23 -2.94 -0.64
C TYR A 134 -4.66 -1.66 -1.36
N ALA A 135 -5.65 -0.95 -0.79
CA ALA A 135 -6.15 0.33 -1.29
C ALA A 135 -5.54 1.54 -0.54
N GLY A 136 -4.56 1.31 0.34
CA GLY A 136 -3.92 2.34 1.15
C GLY A 136 -2.81 3.07 0.40
N THR A 137 -2.67 4.37 0.71
CA THR A 137 -1.56 5.33 0.49
C THR A 137 -0.68 5.32 -0.78
N CYS A 138 -0.36 4.20 -1.40
CA CYS A 138 0.35 4.11 -2.68
C CYS A 138 -0.53 3.63 -3.84
N TYR A 139 -1.62 2.90 -3.54
CA TYR A 139 -2.82 2.85 -4.39
C TYR A 139 -3.65 4.14 -4.26
N SER A 140 -2.98 5.30 -4.32
CA SER A 140 -3.36 6.12 -5.46
C SER A 140 -3.19 5.23 -6.68
N ASN A 141 -4.31 4.74 -7.23
CA ASN A 141 -4.37 4.65 -8.67
C ASN A 141 -3.61 5.88 -9.18
N LEU A 142 -2.77 5.71 -10.18
CA LEU A 142 -2.64 6.76 -11.15
C LEU A 142 -4.08 7.00 -11.65
N LYS A 143 -4.84 7.85 -10.93
CA LYS A 143 -5.89 8.68 -11.50
C LYS A 143 -5.15 9.20 -12.69
N GLU A 144 -5.45 8.66 -13.88
CA GLU A 144 -4.79 9.07 -15.12
C GLU A 144 -4.72 10.57 -15.01
N ILE A 145 -3.51 11.11 -14.79
CA ILE A 145 -3.39 12.49 -14.36
C ILE A 145 -3.95 13.19 -15.57
N ARG A 146 -5.16 13.75 -15.39
CA ARG A 146 -6.02 14.00 -16.55
C ARG A 146 -5.20 14.82 -17.51
N ASP A 147 -5.30 14.53 -18.78
CA ASP A 147 -4.56 15.17 -19.86
C ASP A 147 -5.04 16.63 -20.01
N GLU A 148 -4.95 17.38 -18.92
CA GLU A 148 -5.69 18.60 -18.66
C GLU A 148 -5.08 19.69 -19.50
N GLY A 149 -5.82 20.16 -20.49
CA GLY A 149 -5.29 21.12 -21.45
C GLY A 149 -4.27 20.53 -22.42
N VAL A 150 -4.11 19.20 -22.56
CA VAL A 150 -3.33 18.62 -23.66
C VAL A 150 -3.92 19.02 -25.02
N ASP A 151 -5.26 19.11 -25.13
CA ASP A 151 -5.94 19.65 -26.32
C ASP A 151 -5.66 21.16 -26.52
N LEU A 152 -5.52 21.91 -25.43
CA LEU A 152 -5.20 23.34 -25.47
C LEU A 152 -3.73 23.58 -25.84
N ILE A 153 -2.84 22.70 -25.40
CA ILE A 153 -1.43 22.65 -25.82
C ILE A 153 -1.36 22.32 -27.31
N LYS A 154 -2.06 21.27 -27.79
CA LYS A 154 -2.14 20.92 -29.22
C LYS A 154 -2.67 22.09 -30.04
N ARG A 155 -3.76 22.73 -29.61
CA ARG A 155 -4.31 23.95 -30.25
C ARG A 155 -3.30 25.10 -30.30
N THR A 156 -2.62 25.40 -29.19
CA THR A 156 -1.61 26.48 -29.13
C THR A 156 -0.43 26.20 -30.06
N ILE A 157 0.02 24.95 -30.13
CA ILE A 157 1.09 24.54 -31.03
C ILE A 157 0.67 24.67 -32.50
N LEU A 158 -0.53 24.22 -32.86
CA LEU A 158 -1.04 24.33 -34.24
C LEU A 158 -1.26 25.80 -34.66
N ASP A 159 -1.71 26.67 -33.76
CA ASP A 159 -1.86 28.11 -33.99
C ASP A 159 -0.51 28.78 -34.32
N LEU A 160 0.55 28.44 -33.56
CA LEU A 160 1.92 28.94 -33.78
C LEU A 160 2.54 28.46 -35.10
N VAL A 161 2.20 27.27 -35.57
CA VAL A 161 2.65 26.74 -36.86
C VAL A 161 1.87 27.34 -38.02
N SER A 162 0.57 27.62 -37.83
CA SER A 162 -0.31 28.10 -38.90
C SER A 162 -0.17 29.60 -39.22
N THR A 163 0.49 30.38 -38.36
CA THR A 163 0.44 31.84 -38.42
C THR A 163 1.32 32.50 -39.50
N GLU A 164 2.24 31.78 -40.15
CA GLU A 164 3.11 32.35 -41.20
C GLU A 164 2.52 32.26 -42.63
N SER A 165 1.44 31.48 -42.85
CA SER A 165 0.87 31.28 -44.20
C SER A 165 -0.03 32.43 -44.71
N LEU A 166 0.16 33.65 -44.18
CA LEU A 166 -0.61 34.85 -44.53
C LEU A 166 0.15 35.82 -45.45
N SER A 167 0.89 35.28 -46.43
CA SER A 167 1.62 36.07 -47.43
C SER A 167 1.41 35.60 -48.88
N SER A 168 0.16 35.25 -49.25
CA SER A 168 -0.27 35.13 -50.65
C SER A 168 -1.78 35.38 -50.81
N PRO A 169 -2.21 36.53 -51.37
CA PRO A 169 -3.62 36.79 -51.62
C PRO A 169 -4.07 36.13 -52.94
N GLN A 170 -4.52 34.88 -52.88
CA GLN A 170 -5.21 34.22 -53.98
C GLN A 170 -6.55 33.62 -53.53
N ASN A 171 -7.62 34.30 -53.93
CA ASN A 171 -9.01 33.87 -54.06
C ASN A 171 -9.40 32.56 -53.35
N ILE A 172 -10.06 32.69 -52.19
CA ILE A 172 -10.86 31.62 -51.61
C ILE A 172 -12.34 31.93 -51.89
N TYR A 173 -12.98 31.03 -52.65
CA TYR A 173 -14.43 30.98 -52.78
C TYR A 173 -15.03 30.57 -51.43
N GLU A 174 -16.12 31.20 -51.00
CA GLU A 174 -16.93 30.75 -49.87
C GLU A 174 -17.61 29.42 -50.25
N ASP A 175 -17.17 28.31 -49.63
CA ASP A 175 -18.01 27.17 -49.20
C ASP A 175 -17.14 25.96 -48.77
N SER A 176 -16.79 25.86 -47.47
CA SER A 176 -16.54 24.58 -46.76
C SER A 176 -16.15 24.79 -45.27
N PRO A 177 -17.02 24.42 -44.31
CA PRO A 177 -16.72 24.46 -42.88
C PRO A 177 -16.32 23.08 -42.33
N GLU A 178 -15.26 22.46 -42.87
CA GLU A 178 -14.57 21.33 -42.23
C GLU A 178 -13.11 21.70 -41.95
N MET A 179 -12.85 22.18 -40.72
CA MET A 179 -11.49 22.28 -40.20
C MET A 179 -10.87 20.89 -40.14
N ILE A 180 -9.84 20.66 -40.96
CA ILE A 180 -9.03 19.44 -40.98
C ILE A 180 -8.40 19.24 -39.59
N LEU A 181 -9.05 18.40 -38.78
CA LEU A 181 -8.60 17.98 -37.44
C LEU A 181 -8.13 16.51 -37.44
N THR A 182 -7.72 16.01 -38.61
CA THR A 182 -7.17 14.66 -38.83
C THR A 182 -5.78 14.76 -39.46
N GLN A 183 -4.82 15.24 -38.69
CA GLN A 183 -3.41 14.90 -38.90
C GLN A 183 -3.03 13.84 -37.85
N ASP A 184 -3.16 12.56 -38.24
CA ASP A 184 -2.61 11.42 -37.48
C ASP A 184 -1.08 11.33 -37.63
N GLU A 185 -0.54 12.00 -38.66
CA GLU A 185 0.88 12.29 -38.82
C GLU A 185 1.19 13.63 -38.15
N GLY A 186 1.71 13.61 -36.93
CA GLY A 186 2.06 14.83 -36.18
C GLY A 186 3.17 15.67 -36.85
N LEU A 187 3.27 16.96 -36.47
CA LEU A 187 4.07 18.01 -37.10
C LEU A 187 5.31 17.56 -37.90
N SER A 188 5.47 18.03 -39.13
CA SER A 188 6.69 17.87 -39.93
C SER A 188 7.91 18.58 -39.31
N ASP A 189 9.12 18.30 -39.80
CA ASP A 189 10.33 18.96 -39.28
C ASP A 189 10.36 20.47 -39.62
N GLU A 190 9.80 20.88 -40.76
CA GLU A 190 9.59 22.29 -41.11
C GLU A 190 8.61 22.96 -40.14
N GLN A 191 7.48 22.30 -39.85
CA GLN A 191 6.48 22.80 -38.90
C GLN A 191 7.03 22.89 -37.47
N ARG A 192 7.89 21.95 -37.06
CA ARG A 192 8.61 22.02 -35.78
C ARG A 192 9.59 23.20 -35.76
N GLU A 193 10.27 23.47 -36.86
CA GLU A 193 11.18 24.62 -36.97
C GLU A 193 10.41 25.95 -36.84
N GLN A 194 9.25 26.07 -37.50
CA GLN A 194 8.35 27.22 -37.36
C GLN A 194 7.88 27.39 -35.92
N LEU A 195 7.43 26.30 -35.27
CA LEU A 195 7.03 26.31 -33.86
C LEU A 195 8.15 26.85 -32.95
N PHE A 196 9.37 26.33 -33.09
CA PHE A 196 10.49 26.76 -32.25
C PHE A 196 10.88 28.21 -32.53
N THR A 197 10.93 28.63 -33.79
CA THR A 197 11.18 30.01 -34.21
C THR A 197 10.15 30.97 -33.59
N ALA A 198 8.86 30.68 -33.73
CA ALA A 198 7.78 31.49 -33.17
C ALA A 198 7.82 31.57 -31.62
N ILE A 199 8.33 30.54 -30.92
CA ILE A 199 8.54 30.60 -29.47
C ILE A 199 9.78 31.44 -29.11
N PHE A 200 10.89 31.32 -29.86
CA PHE A 200 12.10 32.10 -29.64
C PHE A 200 11.90 33.59 -29.90
N ASP A 201 11.18 33.96 -30.97
CA ASP A 201 10.82 35.35 -31.30
C ASP A 201 9.93 36.00 -30.23
N LYS A 202 9.06 35.20 -29.60
CA LYS A 202 8.27 35.60 -28.41
C LYS A 202 9.10 35.58 -27.10
N GLY A 203 10.42 35.41 -27.20
CA GLY A 203 11.35 35.48 -26.07
C GLY A 203 11.51 34.19 -25.27
N GLY A 204 11.19 33.03 -25.85
CA GLY A 204 11.32 31.71 -25.25
C GLY A 204 10.10 31.22 -24.45
N ARG A 205 9.01 32.00 -24.43
CA ARG A 205 7.79 31.74 -23.65
C ARG A 205 6.54 32.21 -24.39
N VAL A 206 5.54 31.34 -24.51
CA VAL A 206 4.23 31.63 -25.14
C VAL A 206 3.09 31.19 -24.22
N PRO A 207 2.09 32.04 -23.92
CA PRO A 207 0.94 31.63 -23.11
C PRO A 207 0.09 30.57 -23.83
N ILE A 208 -0.45 29.60 -23.09
CA ILE A 208 -1.36 28.58 -23.65
C ILE A 208 -2.76 29.17 -23.83
N ILE A 209 -3.33 28.97 -25.01
CA ILE A 209 -4.67 29.46 -25.40
C ILE A 209 -5.72 28.93 -24.42
N ASP A 210 -6.61 29.81 -23.98
CA ASP A 210 -7.69 29.54 -23.02
C ASP A 210 -7.25 28.97 -21.64
N LYS A 211 -5.95 28.99 -21.31
CA LYS A 211 -5.41 28.49 -20.03
C LYS A 211 -4.54 29.53 -19.29
N PRO A 212 -5.14 30.50 -18.58
CA PRO A 212 -4.39 31.52 -17.85
C PRO A 212 -3.41 30.94 -16.83
N GLY A 213 -2.20 31.49 -16.79
CA GLY A 213 -1.13 31.04 -15.88
C GLY A 213 -0.39 29.78 -16.34
N TRP A 214 -0.64 29.31 -17.57
CA TRP A 214 0.13 28.26 -18.24
C TRP A 214 0.88 28.84 -19.44
N SER A 215 2.06 28.29 -19.75
CA SER A 215 2.86 28.73 -20.90
C SER A 215 3.68 27.58 -21.48
N LEU A 216 3.77 27.54 -22.80
CA LEU A 216 4.81 26.77 -23.49
C LEU A 216 6.12 27.52 -23.36
N ILE A 217 7.15 26.83 -22.89
CA ILE A 217 8.50 27.36 -22.75
C ILE A 217 9.50 26.42 -23.39
N ILE A 218 10.60 26.98 -23.89
CA ILE A 218 11.78 26.20 -24.24
C ILE A 218 12.77 26.31 -23.07
N HIS A 219 13.08 25.18 -22.45
CA HIS A 219 13.84 25.12 -21.20
C HIS A 219 15.03 24.17 -21.35
N ARG A 220 16.23 24.70 -21.08
CA ARG A 220 17.45 23.89 -20.94
C ARG A 220 17.41 23.13 -19.62
N ALA A 221 17.66 21.84 -19.68
CA ALA A 221 17.88 21.01 -18.51
C ALA A 221 19.06 21.57 -17.69
N PRO A 222 18.89 21.93 -16.40
CA PRO A 222 20.00 22.44 -15.60
C PRO A 222 21.10 21.38 -15.42
N ASN A 223 20.71 20.10 -15.47
CA ASN A 223 21.62 18.98 -15.42
C ASN A 223 22.18 18.70 -16.84
N SER A 224 21.41 18.07 -17.73
CA SER A 224 21.94 17.57 -19.02
C SER A 224 22.26 18.64 -20.08
N GLY A 225 21.92 19.92 -19.87
CA GLY A 225 22.11 20.97 -20.88
C GLY A 225 21.20 20.86 -22.11
N ILE A 226 20.47 19.75 -22.26
CA ILE A 226 19.53 19.43 -23.33
C ILE A 226 18.34 20.38 -23.29
N ILE A 227 17.96 20.89 -24.46
CA ILE A 227 16.86 21.83 -24.63
C ILE A 227 15.57 21.05 -24.91
N HIS A 228 14.51 21.32 -24.14
CA HIS A 228 13.20 20.67 -24.31
C HIS A 228 12.07 21.70 -24.42
N LEU A 229 11.01 21.32 -25.13
CA LEU A 229 9.72 21.99 -25.06
C LEU A 229 8.98 21.52 -23.79
N CYS A 230 8.59 22.47 -22.94
CA CYS A 230 7.96 22.22 -21.65
C CYS A 230 6.68 23.06 -21.50
N VAL A 231 5.80 22.62 -20.61
CA VAL A 231 4.65 23.38 -20.11
C VAL A 231 5.02 23.91 -18.72
N GLU A 232 5.18 25.22 -18.61
CA GLU A 232 5.28 25.95 -17.35
C GLU A 232 3.87 26.24 -16.83
N MET A 233 3.60 25.92 -15.57
CA MET A 233 2.31 26.13 -14.91
C MET A 233 2.49 26.56 -13.46
N ILE A 234 1.46 27.19 -12.90
CA ILE A 234 1.47 27.62 -11.49
C ILE A 234 0.86 26.53 -10.61
N ALA A 235 1.71 25.85 -9.85
CA ALA A 235 1.32 24.85 -8.86
C ALA A 235 1.21 25.47 -7.46
N MET A 236 0.22 25.04 -6.67
CA MET A 236 0.00 25.52 -5.30
C MET A 236 0.67 24.59 -4.27
N HIS A 237 1.92 24.87 -3.91
CA HIS A 237 2.64 24.12 -2.87
C HIS A 237 2.44 24.77 -1.51
N LYS A 238 1.73 24.08 -0.61
CA LYS A 238 1.43 24.54 0.77
C LYS A 238 0.80 25.95 0.84
N GLY A 239 -0.04 26.29 -0.15
CA GLY A 239 -0.69 27.60 -0.25
C GLY A 239 0.15 28.70 -0.91
N THR A 240 1.42 28.43 -1.23
CA THR A 240 2.29 29.32 -2.00
C THR A 240 2.26 28.92 -3.48
N PRO A 241 2.03 29.86 -4.42
CA PRO A 241 2.17 29.57 -5.84
C PRO A 241 3.65 29.46 -6.22
N VAL A 242 4.01 28.36 -6.87
CA VAL A 242 5.34 28.06 -7.41
C VAL A 242 5.19 27.73 -8.89
N TYR A 243 6.17 28.12 -9.71
CA TYR A 243 6.21 27.68 -11.11
C TYR A 243 6.79 26.26 -11.18
N GLU A 244 6.04 25.36 -11.81
CA GLU A 244 6.44 24.00 -12.14
C GLU A 244 6.54 23.89 -13.67
N ALA A 245 7.53 23.17 -14.19
CA ALA A 245 7.63 22.92 -15.62
C ALA A 245 7.81 21.43 -15.92
N SER A 246 6.92 20.90 -16.75
CA SER A 246 6.93 19.51 -17.20
C SER A 246 7.28 19.43 -18.68
N ARG A 247 8.15 18.49 -19.06
CA ARG A 247 8.55 18.28 -20.46
C ARG A 247 7.39 17.73 -21.28
N LEU A 248 7.31 18.07 -22.56
CA LEU A 248 6.42 17.35 -23.47
C LEU A 248 7.04 16.00 -23.88
N CYS A 249 6.17 15.00 -24.11
CA CYS A 249 6.54 13.73 -24.69
C CYS A 249 7.10 13.91 -26.12
N THR A 250 8.15 13.16 -26.44
CA THR A 250 8.85 13.18 -27.73
C THR A 250 8.35 12.11 -28.71
N LYS A 251 7.21 11.46 -28.44
CA LYS A 251 6.52 10.65 -29.47
C LYS A 251 5.77 11.62 -30.39
N ALA A 252 5.81 11.38 -31.70
CA ALA A 252 5.05 12.17 -32.67
C ALA A 252 3.56 12.25 -32.26
N ASP A 253 2.97 13.43 -32.48
CA ASP A 253 1.62 13.84 -32.05
C ASP A 253 1.29 13.71 -30.54
N CYS A 254 2.29 13.49 -29.67
CA CYS A 254 2.05 13.35 -28.23
C CYS A 254 2.40 14.60 -27.42
N TYR A 255 1.42 15.47 -27.17
CA TYR A 255 1.59 16.67 -26.34
C TYR A 255 1.38 16.43 -24.83
N LYS A 256 1.45 15.18 -24.37
CA LYS A 256 1.34 14.81 -22.95
C LYS A 256 2.63 15.15 -22.21
N TYR A 257 2.51 15.72 -21.03
CA TYR A 257 3.62 16.08 -20.14
C TYR A 257 3.60 15.35 -18.78
N ASN A 258 2.51 14.64 -18.49
CA ASN A 258 2.40 13.87 -17.26
C ASN A 258 3.38 12.69 -17.29
N GLN A 259 4.14 12.52 -16.20
CA GLN A 259 5.09 11.42 -15.97
C GLN A 259 6.33 11.40 -16.89
N THR A 260 6.57 12.44 -17.69
CA THR A 260 7.85 12.63 -18.39
C THR A 260 8.95 12.97 -17.39
N ILE A 261 10.10 12.29 -17.45
CA ILE A 261 11.18 12.51 -16.49
C ILE A 261 12.05 13.70 -16.92
N SER A 262 12.52 14.49 -15.95
CA SER A 262 13.29 15.72 -16.18
C SER A 262 14.76 15.50 -16.55
N THR A 263 15.18 14.24 -16.68
CA THR A 263 16.53 13.81 -17.06
C THR A 263 16.57 13.01 -18.36
N ASP A 264 15.42 12.56 -18.88
CA ASP A 264 15.36 11.86 -20.15
C ASP A 264 15.82 12.76 -21.30
N VAL A 265 16.71 12.25 -22.15
CA VAL A 265 17.06 12.87 -23.45
C VAL A 265 15.84 12.94 -24.36
N PHE A 266 15.05 11.86 -24.37
CA PHE A 266 13.83 11.70 -25.18
C PHE A 266 12.64 11.36 -24.27
N PRO A 267 12.14 12.30 -23.46
CA PRO A 267 11.06 12.04 -22.52
C PRO A 267 9.86 11.42 -23.24
N LYS A 268 9.35 10.32 -22.70
CA LYS A 268 8.11 9.68 -23.14
C LYS A 268 7.11 9.72 -21.98
N CYS A 269 5.84 9.97 -22.27
CA CYS A 269 4.78 9.79 -21.27
C CYS A 269 4.49 8.29 -21.08
N SER A 270 3.82 7.90 -20.00
CA SER A 270 3.50 6.50 -19.66
C SER A 270 2.53 5.75 -20.59
N ARG A 271 2.04 6.38 -21.68
CA ARG A 271 1.40 5.70 -22.83
C ARG A 271 2.38 5.33 -23.96
N HIS A 272 3.60 5.86 -23.93
CA HIS A 272 4.63 5.75 -24.98
C HIS A 272 5.99 5.29 -24.43
N GLN A 273 6.03 4.84 -23.17
CA GLN A 273 7.10 4.02 -22.61
C GLN A 273 6.66 2.57 -22.75
N ASP A 274 7.59 1.70 -23.17
CA ASP A 274 7.23 0.38 -23.71
C ASP A 274 6.80 -0.62 -22.63
N ILE A 275 7.34 -0.49 -21.40
CA ILE A 275 7.05 -1.38 -20.28
C ILE A 275 6.51 -0.58 -19.11
N LYS A 276 5.36 -1.00 -18.58
CA LYS A 276 4.90 -0.65 -17.23
C LYS A 276 5.46 -1.67 -16.25
N MET A 277 5.98 -1.20 -15.14
CA MET A 277 6.58 -2.05 -14.12
C MET A 277 6.29 -1.50 -12.72
N HIS A 278 6.17 -2.39 -11.75
CA HIS A 278 5.81 -2.06 -10.38
C HIS A 278 7.02 -2.25 -9.48
N SER A 279 7.44 -1.16 -8.84
CA SER A 279 8.61 -1.14 -7.97
C SER A 279 8.18 -1.19 -6.51
N VAL A 280 8.92 -1.93 -5.70
CA VAL A 280 8.86 -1.90 -4.23
C VAL A 280 10.22 -1.43 -3.72
N VAL A 281 10.23 -0.35 -2.96
CA VAL A 281 11.45 0.27 -2.42
C VAL A 281 11.38 0.32 -0.91
N LYS A 282 12.45 -0.12 -0.25
CA LYS A 282 12.71 0.07 1.17
C LYS A 282 13.59 1.30 1.36
N LEU A 283 13.09 2.29 2.10
CA LEU A 283 13.71 3.61 2.26
C LEU A 283 14.16 3.86 3.70
N THR A 284 15.30 4.53 3.88
CA THR A 284 15.77 5.09 5.17
C THR A 284 16.19 6.56 5.02
N PRO A 285 16.05 7.42 6.03
CA PRO A 285 16.66 8.75 6.04
C PRO A 285 18.19 8.64 6.12
N TYR A 286 18.88 9.07 5.06
CA TYR A 286 20.34 8.99 4.93
C TYR A 286 21.16 9.59 6.09
N ASN A 287 20.66 10.68 6.67
CA ASN A 287 21.38 11.42 7.70
C ASN A 287 21.42 10.69 9.05
N GLU A 288 20.62 9.64 9.23
CA GLU A 288 20.50 8.91 10.48
C GLU A 288 21.29 7.60 10.44
N LYS A 289 22.51 7.65 10.99
CA LYS A 289 23.44 6.50 11.01
C LYS A 289 23.35 5.67 12.31
N ASN A 290 22.59 6.13 13.31
CA ASN A 290 22.54 5.49 14.64
C ASN A 290 21.23 4.74 14.94
N LEU A 291 20.21 4.87 14.09
CA LEU A 291 18.87 4.33 14.32
C LEU A 291 18.38 3.60 13.07
N VAL A 292 17.89 2.36 13.23
CA VAL A 292 17.34 1.61 12.10
C VAL A 292 15.95 2.16 11.78
N ILE A 293 15.81 2.83 10.65
CA ILE A 293 14.54 3.41 10.20
C ILE A 293 14.19 2.81 8.86
N GLN A 294 12.93 2.46 8.67
CA GLN A 294 12.45 2.01 7.37
C GLN A 294 11.07 2.55 7.03
N MET A 295 10.86 2.81 5.74
CA MET A 295 9.56 2.95 5.11
C MET A 295 9.54 2.12 3.83
N HIS A 296 8.50 1.33 3.62
CA HIS A 296 8.26 0.65 2.37
C HIS A 296 7.27 1.44 1.51
N VAL A 297 7.57 1.53 0.22
CA VAL A 297 6.65 2.07 -0.78
C VAL A 297 6.59 1.17 -1.99
N GLN A 298 5.40 1.04 -2.55
CA GLN A 298 5.16 0.42 -3.85
C GLN A 298 4.66 1.50 -4.80
N PHE A 299 5.06 1.48 -6.07
CA PHE A 299 4.52 2.38 -7.09
C PHE A 299 4.75 1.83 -8.50
N GLY A 300 3.92 2.26 -9.46
CA GLY A 300 4.16 1.99 -10.88
C GLY A 300 5.11 3.03 -11.47
N ILE A 301 6.15 2.57 -12.15
CA ILE A 301 6.94 3.38 -13.09
C ILE A 301 6.75 2.82 -14.51
N SER A 302 7.34 3.49 -15.49
CA SER A 302 7.35 3.01 -16.86
C SER A 302 8.71 3.31 -17.49
N THR A 303 9.24 2.36 -18.26
CA THR A 303 10.61 2.34 -18.78
C THR A 303 10.63 1.83 -20.21
N ASN A 304 11.76 1.95 -20.89
CA ASN A 304 11.90 1.49 -22.27
C ASN A 304 12.17 -0.03 -22.30
N LEU A 305 11.79 -0.67 -23.41
CA LEU A 305 12.05 -2.08 -23.63
C LEU A 305 13.57 -2.35 -23.62
N GLY A 306 14.02 -3.26 -22.77
CA GLY A 306 15.44 -3.59 -22.64
C GLY A 306 16.29 -2.60 -21.82
N SER A 307 15.69 -1.62 -21.14
CA SER A 307 16.42 -0.76 -20.20
C SER A 307 17.22 -1.59 -19.17
N PRO A 308 18.51 -1.27 -18.92
CA PRO A 308 19.32 -1.95 -17.93
C PRO A 308 18.80 -1.67 -16.51
N GLU A 309 19.15 -2.55 -15.57
CA GLU A 309 18.64 -2.46 -14.19
C GLU A 309 19.03 -1.14 -13.49
N SER A 310 20.19 -0.56 -13.84
CA SER A 310 20.61 0.75 -13.34
C SER A 310 19.60 1.86 -13.63
N ASP A 311 18.96 1.82 -14.78
CA ASP A 311 18.10 2.90 -15.27
C ASP A 311 16.68 2.74 -14.68
N LYS A 312 16.26 1.48 -14.46
CA LYS A 312 15.04 1.17 -13.69
C LYS A 312 15.19 1.62 -12.23
N ASN A 313 16.34 1.31 -11.61
CA ASN A 313 16.66 1.73 -10.24
C ASN A 313 16.66 3.25 -10.11
N TYR A 314 17.40 3.96 -10.98
CA TYR A 314 17.46 5.42 -10.99
C TYR A 314 16.06 6.07 -11.10
N ASN A 315 15.24 5.56 -12.01
CA ASN A 315 13.86 6.06 -12.18
C ASN A 315 13.02 5.79 -10.92
N ALA A 316 13.14 4.62 -10.31
CA ALA A 316 12.42 4.31 -9.07
C ALA A 316 12.91 5.15 -7.87
N GLU A 317 14.21 5.43 -7.72
CA GLU A 317 14.75 6.31 -6.68
C GLU A 317 14.21 7.74 -6.79
N LEU A 318 14.13 8.26 -8.01
CA LEU A 318 13.55 9.58 -8.28
C LEU A 318 12.06 9.61 -7.92
N TYR A 319 11.29 8.60 -8.35
CA TYR A 319 9.86 8.48 -8.02
C TYR A 319 9.63 8.30 -6.50
N ALA A 320 10.45 7.50 -5.83
CA ALA A 320 10.41 7.33 -4.37
C ALA A 320 10.67 8.67 -3.65
N SER A 321 11.65 9.44 -4.10
CA SER A 321 11.99 10.76 -3.55
C SER A 321 10.86 11.78 -3.69
N ILE A 322 10.18 11.78 -4.85
CA ILE A 322 8.97 12.59 -5.08
C ILE A 322 7.84 12.13 -4.14
N HIS A 323 7.61 10.82 -4.03
CA HIS A 323 6.58 10.26 -3.15
C HIS A 323 6.81 10.63 -1.67
N MET A 324 8.04 10.51 -1.17
CA MET A 324 8.42 10.89 0.20
C MET A 324 8.20 12.37 0.52
N SER A 325 8.32 13.25 -0.48
CA SER A 325 8.01 14.68 -0.32
C SER A 325 6.53 14.97 0.00
N SER A 326 5.65 13.98 -0.15
CA SER A 326 4.21 14.04 0.18
C SER A 326 3.77 13.06 1.28
N SER A 327 4.60 12.07 1.63
CA SER A 327 4.29 11.05 2.64
C SER A 327 4.07 11.66 4.03
N ARG A 328 2.87 11.46 4.60
CA ARG A 328 2.54 11.97 5.94
C ARG A 328 3.42 11.38 7.04
N SER A 329 3.73 10.08 6.98
CA SER A 329 4.60 9.42 7.96
C SER A 329 6.01 9.99 7.90
N TRP A 330 6.56 10.17 6.70
CA TRP A 330 7.88 10.75 6.49
C TRP A 330 7.95 12.21 6.99
N ILE A 331 6.95 13.03 6.63
CA ILE A 331 6.85 14.43 7.07
C ILE A 331 6.63 14.54 8.58
N LYS A 332 5.88 13.63 9.20
CA LYS A 332 5.65 13.62 10.67
C LYS A 332 6.89 13.15 11.42
N TYR A 333 7.62 12.17 10.89
CA TYR A 333 8.89 11.72 11.45
C TYR A 333 9.93 12.85 11.48
N TYR A 334 9.94 13.69 10.43
CA TYR A 334 10.84 14.83 10.36
C TYR A 334 10.11 16.19 10.31
N PRO A 335 9.64 16.70 11.47
CA PRO A 335 9.07 18.03 11.57
C PRO A 335 10.17 19.08 11.39
N ILE A 336 10.22 19.65 10.18
CA ILE A 336 11.27 20.56 9.68
C ILE A 336 11.71 21.60 10.73
N LYS A 337 13.02 21.67 10.98
CA LYS A 337 13.70 22.96 11.18
C LYS A 337 14.79 23.25 10.14
N ASP A 338 15.79 22.39 9.93
CA ASP A 338 16.97 22.81 9.13
C ASP A 338 17.35 21.98 7.87
N ALA A 339 16.96 20.71 7.73
CA ALA A 339 17.13 19.98 6.45
C ALA A 339 16.15 18.80 6.33
N ARG A 340 15.41 18.66 5.21
CA ARG A 340 14.61 17.42 5.02
C ARG A 340 15.56 16.23 4.83
N PRO A 341 15.35 15.09 5.51
CA PRO A 341 16.15 13.91 5.27
C PRO A 341 15.91 13.42 3.85
N ILE A 342 17.01 13.26 3.12
CA ILE A 342 17.01 12.67 1.79
C ILE A 342 16.70 11.18 1.98
N PRO A 343 15.65 10.64 1.33
CA PRO A 343 15.35 9.22 1.38
C PRO A 343 16.39 8.44 0.58
N GLU A 344 16.89 7.36 1.19
CA GLU A 344 17.88 6.46 0.62
C GLU A 344 17.26 5.09 0.40
N ALA A 345 17.46 4.49 -0.78
CA ALA A 345 17.02 3.12 -1.05
C ALA A 345 17.98 2.10 -0.44
N ILE A 346 17.51 1.31 0.53
CA ILE A 346 18.24 0.15 1.08
C ILE A 346 18.09 -1.06 0.18
N SER A 347 16.89 -1.26 -0.37
CA SER A 347 16.62 -2.34 -1.31
C SER A 347 15.47 -1.97 -2.24
N MET A 348 15.53 -2.53 -3.45
CA MET A 348 14.61 -2.26 -4.53
C MET A 348 14.29 -3.55 -5.28
N TYR A 349 13.03 -3.71 -5.66
CA TYR A 349 12.54 -4.86 -6.40
C TYR A 349 11.57 -4.39 -7.48
N HIS A 350 11.62 -5.05 -8.64
CA HIS A 350 10.88 -4.67 -9.83
C HIS A 350 10.05 -5.85 -10.33
N TYR A 351 8.78 -5.60 -10.65
CA TYR A 351 7.80 -6.62 -11.02
C TYR A 351 7.01 -6.24 -12.26
N GLY A 352 6.56 -7.24 -13.01
CA GLY A 352 5.70 -7.04 -14.18
C GLY A 352 4.24 -6.77 -13.82
N THR A 353 3.78 -7.32 -12.70
CA THR A 353 2.40 -7.18 -12.21
C THR A 353 2.31 -6.35 -10.93
N VAL A 354 1.12 -5.86 -10.59
CA VAL A 354 0.92 -5.16 -9.31
C VAL A 354 0.81 -6.16 -8.16
N GLU A 355 0.28 -7.35 -8.44
CA GLU A 355 0.04 -8.45 -7.51
C GLU A 355 1.34 -8.99 -6.89
N GLU A 356 2.39 -9.15 -7.70
CA GLU A 356 3.74 -9.50 -7.22
C GLU A 356 4.32 -8.39 -6.32
N ALA A 357 4.20 -7.13 -6.76
CA ALA A 357 4.68 -5.97 -6.00
C ALA A 357 3.92 -5.80 -4.66
N LEU A 358 2.61 -6.05 -4.64
CA LEU A 358 1.81 -6.04 -3.41
C LEU A 358 2.20 -7.18 -2.47
N SER A 359 2.47 -8.37 -2.99
CA SER A 359 2.97 -9.50 -2.21
C SER A 359 4.34 -9.18 -1.59
N ARG A 360 5.26 -8.60 -2.36
CA ARG A 360 6.58 -8.16 -1.85
C ARG A 360 6.46 -7.05 -0.80
N LEU A 361 5.59 -6.07 -1.01
CA LEU A 361 5.29 -5.01 -0.03
C LEU A 361 4.76 -5.62 1.27
N ALA A 362 3.75 -6.50 1.18
CA ALA A 362 3.17 -7.16 2.35
C ALA A 362 4.22 -7.95 3.14
N LEU A 363 5.13 -8.65 2.46
CA LEU A 363 6.21 -9.40 3.10
C LEU A 363 7.17 -8.49 3.87
N GLU A 364 7.75 -7.48 3.23
CA GLU A 364 8.74 -6.59 3.88
C GLU A 364 8.10 -5.72 4.98
N SER A 365 6.85 -5.26 4.80
CA SER A 365 6.09 -4.59 5.87
C SER A 365 5.74 -5.52 7.03
N THR A 366 5.44 -6.81 6.78
CA THR A 366 5.19 -7.79 7.84
C THR A 366 6.46 -8.15 8.61
N ILE A 367 7.61 -8.28 7.93
CA ILE A 367 8.93 -8.38 8.57
C ILE A 367 9.17 -7.16 9.45
N GLY A 368 8.87 -5.96 8.94
CA GLY A 368 8.94 -4.70 9.69
C GLY A 368 7.99 -4.60 10.88
N MET A 369 6.88 -5.35 10.89
CA MET A 369 6.01 -5.48 12.07
C MET A 369 6.67 -6.37 13.13
N PHE A 370 7.24 -7.52 12.75
CA PHE A 370 7.95 -8.38 13.69
C PHE A 370 9.17 -7.70 14.31
N MET A 371 9.96 -6.96 13.53
CA MET A 371 11.06 -6.11 14.05
C MET A 371 10.57 -5.08 15.08
N LYS A 372 9.34 -4.55 14.93
CA LYS A 372 8.75 -3.57 15.87
C LYS A 372 8.26 -4.20 17.16
N LEU A 373 7.72 -5.42 17.07
CA LEU A 373 7.20 -6.20 18.20
C LEU A 373 8.31 -6.92 18.99
N ALA A 374 9.53 -6.99 18.44
CA ALA A 374 10.64 -7.69 19.04
C ALA A 374 11.20 -6.96 20.29
N LEU A 375 10.92 -7.52 21.48
CA LEU A 375 11.42 -6.99 22.75
C LEU A 375 12.95 -7.19 22.93
N GLY A 376 13.67 -6.10 23.22
CA GLY A 376 15.09 -6.12 23.62
C GLY A 376 16.10 -5.79 22.52
N THR A 377 15.62 -5.49 21.32
CA THR A 377 16.45 -5.38 20.10
C THR A 377 17.10 -4.00 19.91
N THR A 378 17.93 -3.88 18.87
CA THR A 378 18.42 -2.60 18.36
C THR A 378 17.26 -1.61 18.17
N PRO A 379 17.40 -0.33 18.58
CA PRO A 379 16.40 0.71 18.34
C PRO A 379 15.96 0.76 16.88
N PHE A 380 14.64 0.80 16.68
CA PHE A 380 14.02 0.62 15.37
C PHE A 380 12.75 1.45 15.23
N VAL A 381 12.59 2.11 14.07
CA VAL A 381 11.40 2.91 13.73
C VAL A 381 10.86 2.45 12.37
N ASN A 382 9.69 1.82 12.39
CA ASN A 382 8.92 1.56 11.18
C ASN A 382 7.98 2.74 10.90
N LEU A 383 8.11 3.34 9.71
CA LEU A 383 7.30 4.46 9.22
C LEU A 383 6.13 4.02 8.33
N ASP A 384 6.00 2.73 8.04
CA ASP A 384 4.82 2.15 7.40
C ASP A 384 3.57 2.50 8.23
N ASP A 385 2.61 3.22 7.64
CA ASP A 385 1.39 3.60 8.36
C ASP A 385 0.44 2.40 8.46
N ILE A 386 -0.09 1.95 7.32
CA ILE A 386 -1.05 0.85 7.21
C ILE A 386 -0.37 -0.27 6.41
N ILE A 387 -0.26 -1.46 6.97
CA ILE A 387 0.37 -2.61 6.31
C ILE A 387 -0.66 -3.66 5.91
N PRO A 388 -0.56 -4.26 4.70
CA PRO A 388 -1.13 -5.56 4.42
C PRO A 388 -0.25 -6.65 5.06
N LEU A 389 -0.89 -7.64 5.68
CA LEU A 389 -0.20 -8.82 6.24
C LEU A 389 0.09 -9.83 5.12
N CYS A 390 1.28 -10.42 5.06
CA CYS A 390 1.62 -11.39 4.02
C CYS A 390 1.01 -12.77 4.28
N TYR A 391 0.03 -13.14 3.46
CA TYR A 391 -0.49 -14.50 3.37
C TYR A 391 0.20 -15.21 2.20
N GLY A 392 0.30 -16.55 2.21
CA GLY A 392 0.87 -17.32 1.10
C GLY A 392 2.36 -17.11 0.85
N MET A 393 3.08 -16.53 1.80
CA MET A 393 4.53 -16.28 1.77
C MET A 393 5.20 -16.70 3.09
N GLU A 394 4.66 -17.73 3.73
CA GLU A 394 5.08 -18.18 5.06
C GLU A 394 6.53 -18.68 5.09
N LYS A 395 7.01 -19.27 4.00
CA LYS A 395 8.38 -19.78 3.86
C LYS A 395 9.40 -18.64 3.71
N GLU A 396 9.05 -17.64 2.91
CA GLU A 396 9.83 -16.43 2.71
C GLU A 396 9.89 -15.61 4.00
N LEU A 397 8.76 -15.47 4.70
CA LEU A 397 8.68 -14.80 6.00
C LEU A 397 9.57 -15.50 7.04
N ASP A 398 9.44 -16.81 7.22
CA ASP A 398 10.26 -17.58 8.16
C ASP A 398 11.76 -17.46 7.85
N THR A 399 12.12 -17.56 6.57
CA THR A 399 13.51 -17.39 6.10
C THR A 399 14.05 -16.00 6.46
N ARG A 400 13.30 -14.94 6.16
CA ARG A 400 13.69 -13.55 6.43
C ARG A 400 13.73 -13.22 7.93
N LEU A 401 12.86 -13.82 8.73
CA LEU A 401 12.94 -13.71 10.20
C LEU A 401 14.23 -14.37 10.72
N LYS A 402 14.58 -15.56 10.23
CA LYS A 402 15.79 -16.29 10.62
C LYS A 402 17.07 -15.58 10.21
N GLU A 403 17.09 -14.92 9.04
CA GLU A 403 18.19 -14.04 8.63
C GLU A 403 18.40 -12.85 9.58
N LEU A 404 17.32 -12.34 10.19
CA LEU A 404 17.36 -11.30 11.23
C LEU A 404 17.63 -11.86 12.65
N GLY A 405 17.91 -13.16 12.78
CA GLY A 405 18.15 -13.81 14.07
C GLY A 405 16.88 -14.10 14.89
N MET A 406 15.69 -14.03 14.27
CA MET A 406 14.40 -14.31 14.91
C MET A 406 13.82 -15.65 14.46
N HIS A 407 13.11 -16.33 15.36
CA HIS A 407 12.30 -17.51 15.03
C HIS A 407 10.99 -17.45 15.82
N LEU A 408 9.86 -17.42 15.11
CA LEU A 408 8.53 -17.52 15.70
C LEU A 408 8.19 -19.00 15.92
N LYS A 409 8.02 -19.40 17.18
CA LYS A 409 7.63 -20.75 17.61
C LYS A 409 6.45 -20.69 18.57
N MET A 410 5.91 -21.85 18.98
CA MET A 410 4.89 -21.94 20.03
C MET A 410 5.23 -22.94 21.14
N ARG A 411 4.54 -22.77 22.27
CA ARG A 411 4.47 -23.71 23.39
C ARG A 411 3.00 -23.95 23.76
N GLU A 412 2.61 -25.19 24.03
CA GLU A 412 1.28 -25.49 24.58
C GLU A 412 1.23 -25.14 26.08
N LEU A 413 0.12 -24.52 26.50
CA LEU A 413 -0.12 -24.25 27.91
C LEU A 413 -0.58 -25.54 28.61
N SER A 414 -0.04 -25.80 29.80
CA SER A 414 -0.56 -26.83 30.70
C SER A 414 -1.97 -26.47 31.21
N PRO A 415 -2.74 -27.43 31.76
CA PRO A 415 -4.08 -27.16 32.27
C PRO A 415 -4.13 -26.09 33.37
N ALA A 416 -3.10 -25.99 34.22
CA ALA A 416 -3.00 -24.97 35.26
C ALA A 416 -2.78 -23.57 34.65
N GLU A 417 -1.78 -23.42 33.77
CA GLU A 417 -1.51 -22.16 33.08
C GLU A 417 -2.73 -21.65 32.30
N ARG A 418 -3.52 -22.55 31.69
CA ARG A 418 -4.77 -22.17 30.99
C ARG A 418 -5.83 -21.56 31.91
N MET A 419 -5.86 -21.92 33.20
CA MET A 419 -6.77 -21.32 34.18
C MET A 419 -6.30 -19.95 34.65
N GLU A 420 -5.00 -19.66 34.54
CA GLU A 420 -4.40 -18.38 34.93
C GLU A 420 -4.44 -17.32 33.82
N VAL A 421 -4.75 -17.70 32.57
CA VAL A 421 -4.81 -16.73 31.45
C VAL A 421 -5.97 -15.76 31.62
N THR A 422 -5.64 -14.48 31.75
CA THR A 422 -6.61 -13.37 31.82
C THR A 422 -6.77 -12.66 30.48
N TYR A 423 -7.82 -11.84 30.37
CA TYR A 423 -8.01 -10.95 29.22
C TYR A 423 -7.03 -9.77 29.29
N PRO A 424 -6.18 -9.54 28.27
CA PRO A 424 -5.05 -8.62 28.39
C PRO A 424 -5.37 -7.15 28.11
N PHE A 425 -6.55 -6.85 27.56
CA PHE A 425 -6.90 -5.50 27.14
C PHE A 425 -7.78 -4.80 28.19
N PRO A 426 -7.75 -3.46 28.27
CA PRO A 426 -8.67 -2.72 29.15
C PRO A 426 -10.13 -2.96 28.77
N GLY A 427 -10.98 -3.03 29.79
CA GLY A 427 -12.42 -3.30 29.65
C GLY A 427 -12.84 -4.69 30.13
N GLN A 428 -13.89 -5.23 29.52
CA GLN A 428 -14.57 -6.44 29.96
C GLN A 428 -14.59 -7.49 28.83
N TYR A 429 -14.04 -8.67 29.08
CA TYR A 429 -14.24 -9.84 28.21
C TYR A 429 -15.67 -10.36 28.34
N LEU A 430 -16.30 -10.70 27.22
CA LEU A 430 -17.72 -11.04 27.15
C LEU A 430 -18.01 -12.38 26.48
N LEU A 431 -17.15 -12.87 25.59
CA LEU A 431 -17.44 -14.05 24.77
C LEU A 431 -17.80 -15.27 25.61
N GLY A 432 -19.00 -15.82 25.38
CA GLY A 432 -19.49 -17.01 26.10
C GLY A 432 -19.99 -16.75 27.52
N THR A 433 -19.96 -15.50 28.00
CA THR A 433 -20.52 -15.12 29.30
C THR A 433 -22.03 -14.85 29.21
N GLN A 434 -22.75 -14.89 30.33
CA GLN A 434 -24.16 -14.47 30.37
C GLN A 434 -24.31 -12.98 29.97
N ALA A 435 -23.36 -12.15 30.41
CA ALA A 435 -23.31 -10.71 30.11
C ALA A 435 -23.17 -10.39 28.61
N GLU A 436 -22.75 -11.32 27.75
CA GLU A 436 -22.71 -11.13 26.29
C GLU A 436 -24.10 -10.75 25.74
N LYS A 437 -25.16 -11.40 26.25
CA LYS A 437 -26.54 -11.23 25.77
C LYS A 437 -27.23 -9.96 26.28
N GLU A 438 -26.68 -9.35 27.32
CA GLU A 438 -27.28 -8.22 28.03
C GLU A 438 -26.76 -6.85 27.56
N GLN A 439 -25.71 -6.84 26.73
CA GLN A 439 -25.08 -5.61 26.27
C GLN A 439 -26.03 -4.74 25.44
N LYS A 440 -26.00 -3.43 25.72
CA LYS A 440 -26.71 -2.37 25.01
C LYS A 440 -25.73 -1.29 24.58
N PRO A 441 -26.04 -0.47 23.55
CA PRO A 441 -25.22 0.68 23.19
C PRO A 441 -24.99 1.60 24.40
N GLU A 442 -23.74 1.96 24.65
CA GLU A 442 -23.32 2.74 25.82
C GLU A 442 -22.39 3.88 25.36
N LYS A 443 -22.65 5.11 25.80
CA LYS A 443 -21.91 6.29 25.35
C LYS A 443 -20.46 6.22 25.85
N GLY A 444 -19.50 6.36 24.93
CA GLY A 444 -18.07 6.30 25.26
C GLY A 444 -17.48 4.89 25.25
N LYS A 445 -18.30 3.84 25.11
CA LYS A 445 -17.82 2.45 24.98
C LYS A 445 -17.80 1.98 23.53
N SER A 446 -16.92 1.02 23.28
CA SER A 446 -16.79 0.28 22.02
C SER A 446 -16.89 -1.22 22.28
N PHE A 447 -17.51 -1.92 21.32
CA PHE A 447 -17.78 -3.34 21.36
C PHE A 447 -16.87 -4.03 20.35
N LEU A 448 -15.96 -4.85 20.87
CA LEU A 448 -15.00 -5.65 20.10
C LEU A 448 -15.70 -6.94 19.68
N TYR A 449 -15.54 -7.33 18.41
CA TYR A 449 -16.19 -8.49 17.84
C TYR A 449 -15.24 -9.33 17.00
N THR A 450 -15.60 -10.60 16.83
CA THR A 450 -15.01 -11.47 15.80
C THR A 450 -16.09 -11.92 14.82
N ILE A 451 -15.74 -11.96 13.54
CA ILE A 451 -16.52 -12.57 12.47
C ILE A 451 -15.72 -13.78 11.99
N THR A 452 -16.28 -14.96 12.19
CA THR A 452 -15.65 -16.23 11.87
C THR A 452 -16.42 -16.93 10.77
N SER A 453 -15.71 -17.70 9.95
CA SER A 453 -16.34 -18.62 9.01
C SER A 453 -15.61 -19.95 9.08
N ARG A 454 -15.77 -20.78 8.04
CA ARG A 454 -14.82 -21.83 7.73
C ARG A 454 -13.45 -21.14 7.56
N ASP A 455 -13.18 -20.50 6.45
CA ASP A 455 -11.80 -20.17 6.09
C ASP A 455 -11.41 -18.70 6.42
N MET A 456 -12.17 -18.02 7.29
CA MET A 456 -11.92 -16.62 7.71
C MET A 456 -11.97 -16.45 9.24
N HIS A 457 -11.14 -15.55 9.77
CA HIS A 457 -11.15 -15.07 11.15
C HIS A 457 -10.89 -13.56 11.22
N TYR A 458 -11.95 -12.75 11.24
CA TYR A 458 -11.87 -11.28 11.12
C TYR A 458 -12.20 -10.58 12.44
N PHE A 459 -11.29 -9.75 12.94
CA PHE A 459 -11.53 -8.94 14.14
C PHE A 459 -11.92 -7.49 13.80
N GLY A 460 -12.75 -6.88 14.64
CA GLY A 460 -12.93 -5.42 14.63
C GLY A 460 -13.79 -4.88 15.76
N TRP A 461 -14.18 -3.61 15.66
CA TRP A 461 -15.00 -2.95 16.69
C TRP A 461 -16.21 -2.18 16.11
N SER A 462 -17.17 -1.89 16.99
CA SER A 462 -18.37 -1.10 16.71
C SER A 462 -18.78 -0.27 17.93
N ASN A 463 -19.46 0.86 17.71
CA ASN A 463 -20.07 1.66 18.78
C ASN A 463 -21.38 1.02 19.32
N THR A 464 -21.76 -0.14 18.80
CA THR A 464 -22.98 -0.88 19.13
C THR A 464 -22.66 -2.37 19.32
N PRO A 465 -23.27 -3.07 20.29
CA PRO A 465 -23.16 -4.52 20.40
C PRO A 465 -23.94 -5.25 19.30
N ASP A 466 -24.88 -4.58 18.63
CA ASP A 466 -25.43 -5.08 17.38
C ASP A 466 -24.56 -4.66 16.19
N PHE A 467 -23.72 -5.60 15.77
CA PHE A 467 -22.89 -5.54 14.55
C PHE A 467 -23.28 -6.62 13.53
N LYS A 468 -24.33 -7.41 13.78
CA LYS A 468 -24.73 -8.53 12.91
C LYS A 468 -25.19 -8.05 11.53
N ASP A 469 -25.82 -6.87 11.50
CA ASP A 469 -26.20 -6.17 10.27
C ASP A 469 -25.02 -5.69 9.40
N ARG A 470 -23.78 -5.68 9.91
CA ARG A 470 -22.60 -5.28 9.11
C ARG A 470 -22.38 -6.15 7.88
N LEU A 471 -22.82 -7.41 7.92
CA LEU A 471 -22.74 -8.38 6.81
C LEU A 471 -24.01 -8.40 5.92
N ARG A 472 -25.01 -7.56 6.20
CA ARG A 472 -26.24 -7.44 5.41
C ARG A 472 -26.24 -6.25 4.45
N ARG A 473 -25.49 -5.19 4.79
CA ARG A 473 -25.44 -3.95 3.99
C ARG A 473 -24.34 -4.07 2.93
N GLY A 474 -24.69 -4.51 1.73
CA GLY A 474 -23.78 -4.70 0.57
C GLY A 474 -23.05 -3.46 0.03
N ASN A 475 -23.02 -2.36 0.78
CA ASN A 475 -22.35 -1.10 0.44
C ASN A 475 -21.01 -0.93 1.19
N ARG A 476 -20.51 -1.96 1.87
CA ARG A 476 -19.22 -1.93 2.58
C ARG A 476 -18.18 -2.79 1.88
N THR A 477 -17.04 -2.19 1.58
CA THR A 477 -15.86 -2.82 0.96
C THR A 477 -14.86 -3.28 2.03
N ASP A 478 -15.33 -3.84 3.15
CA ASP A 478 -14.46 -4.43 4.18
C ASP A 478 -14.21 -5.91 3.92
N GLY A 479 -13.08 -6.44 4.41
CA GLY A 479 -12.63 -7.80 4.10
C GLY A 479 -13.63 -8.90 4.45
N ALA A 480 -14.45 -8.70 5.49
CA ALA A 480 -15.48 -9.64 5.89
C ALA A 480 -16.68 -9.67 4.93
N ASN A 481 -17.11 -8.51 4.42
CA ASN A 481 -18.13 -8.46 3.37
C ASN A 481 -17.60 -8.99 2.04
N GLU A 482 -16.35 -8.72 1.69
CA GLU A 482 -15.73 -9.21 0.44
C GLU A 482 -15.55 -10.74 0.45
N TYR A 483 -15.06 -11.31 1.55
CA TYR A 483 -15.03 -12.77 1.75
C TYR A 483 -16.42 -13.39 1.59
N LYS A 484 -17.45 -12.80 2.21
CA LYS A 484 -18.84 -13.27 2.09
C LYS A 484 -19.31 -13.19 0.63
N ARG A 485 -19.09 -12.07 -0.06
CA ARG A 485 -19.49 -11.86 -1.46
C ARG A 485 -18.85 -12.90 -2.39
N ILE A 486 -17.54 -13.12 -2.27
CA ILE A 486 -16.80 -14.10 -3.10
C ILE A 486 -17.29 -15.53 -2.82
N THR A 487 -17.43 -15.90 -1.55
CA THR A 487 -17.81 -17.27 -1.17
C THR A 487 -19.28 -17.59 -1.45
N GLU A 488 -20.20 -16.62 -1.34
CA GLU A 488 -21.59 -16.79 -1.79
C GLU A 488 -21.70 -16.86 -3.31
N ALA A 489 -20.93 -16.05 -4.06
CA ALA A 489 -20.90 -16.12 -5.52
C ALA A 489 -20.35 -17.46 -6.03
N ARG A 490 -19.23 -17.92 -5.46
CA ARG A 490 -18.63 -19.23 -5.78
C ARG A 490 -19.59 -20.37 -5.46
N ALA A 491 -20.16 -20.41 -4.26
CA ALA A 491 -21.10 -21.47 -3.88
C ALA A 491 -22.34 -21.52 -4.79
N LYS A 492 -22.84 -20.35 -5.25
CA LYS A 492 -23.93 -20.27 -6.22
C LYS A 492 -23.55 -20.86 -7.59
N LEU A 493 -22.31 -20.65 -8.06
CA LEU A 493 -21.81 -21.23 -9.31
C LEU A 493 -21.62 -22.75 -9.18
N ASP A 494 -21.05 -23.20 -8.06
CA ASP A 494 -20.75 -24.61 -7.79
C ASP A 494 -22.00 -25.45 -7.42
N GLY A 495 -23.18 -24.83 -7.29
CA GLY A 495 -24.40 -25.49 -6.80
C GLY A 495 -24.32 -25.92 -5.32
N THR A 496 -23.39 -25.37 -4.54
CA THR A 496 -23.12 -25.75 -3.15
C THR A 496 -23.67 -24.72 -2.15
N ARG A 497 -23.65 -25.07 -0.86
CA ARG A 497 -24.01 -24.14 0.22
C ARG A 497 -22.80 -23.29 0.62
N ALA A 498 -22.98 -21.97 0.61
CA ALA A 498 -21.94 -21.03 1.05
C ALA A 498 -21.49 -21.31 2.50
N PRO A 499 -20.20 -21.08 2.84
CA PRO A 499 -19.70 -21.21 4.21
C PRO A 499 -20.50 -20.36 5.19
N THR A 500 -20.97 -20.94 6.29
CA THR A 500 -21.61 -20.17 7.36
C THR A 500 -20.65 -19.11 7.90
N VAL A 501 -21.15 -17.90 8.10
CA VAL A 501 -20.42 -16.79 8.74
C VAL A 501 -21.11 -16.48 10.07
N THR A 502 -20.36 -16.54 11.16
CA THR A 502 -20.83 -16.35 12.53
C THR A 502 -20.18 -15.09 13.11
N SER A 503 -20.97 -14.18 13.65
CA SER A 503 -20.48 -12.96 14.30
C SER A 503 -20.74 -13.03 15.81
N SER A 504 -19.67 -12.95 16.61
CA SER A 504 -19.69 -13.11 18.08
C SER A 504 -19.14 -11.87 18.77
N LEU A 505 -19.74 -11.50 19.92
CA LEU A 505 -19.27 -10.35 20.70
C LEU A 505 -18.13 -10.81 21.60
N LEU A 506 -16.99 -10.15 21.49
CA LEU A 506 -15.76 -10.58 22.15
C LEU A 506 -15.58 -9.87 23.49
N ALA A 507 -15.68 -8.53 23.49
CA ALA A 507 -15.43 -7.70 24.66
C ALA A 507 -16.03 -6.30 24.52
N LYS A 508 -16.03 -5.54 25.62
CA LYS A 508 -16.36 -4.10 25.68
C LYS A 508 -15.15 -3.34 26.23
N CYS A 509 -14.75 -2.25 25.57
CA CYS A 509 -13.66 -1.36 25.96
C CYS A 509 -14.12 0.11 25.88
N ASP A 510 -13.26 1.06 26.24
CA ASP A 510 -13.50 2.48 25.98
C ASP A 510 -13.21 2.85 24.50
N VAL A 511 -13.89 3.89 24.00
CA VAL A 511 -13.73 4.37 22.62
C VAL A 511 -12.31 4.84 22.31
N THR A 512 -11.54 5.24 23.32
CA THR A 512 -10.14 5.64 23.16
C THR A 512 -9.22 4.49 22.76
N ASP A 513 -9.56 3.27 23.18
CA ASP A 513 -8.64 2.12 23.14
C ASP A 513 -8.95 1.20 21.94
N ASN A 514 -10.15 1.35 21.35
CA ASN A 514 -10.74 0.40 20.40
C ASN A 514 -9.86 0.09 19.17
N THR A 515 -9.18 1.09 18.62
CA THR A 515 -8.30 0.96 17.44
C THR A 515 -6.97 0.29 17.78
N GLN A 516 -6.38 0.60 18.94
CA GLN A 516 -5.17 -0.07 19.42
C GLN A 516 -5.43 -1.54 19.75
N ILE A 517 -6.55 -1.83 20.44
CA ILE A 517 -6.94 -3.21 20.73
C ILE A 517 -7.27 -3.96 19.43
N GLU A 518 -7.96 -3.33 18.48
CA GLU A 518 -8.22 -3.91 17.15
C GLU A 518 -6.92 -4.27 16.42
N ALA A 519 -5.92 -3.39 16.40
CA ALA A 519 -4.61 -3.68 15.80
C ALA A 519 -3.96 -4.91 16.46
N LYS A 520 -3.90 -4.95 17.81
CA LYS A 520 -3.35 -6.08 18.58
C LYS A 520 -4.10 -7.39 18.30
N MET A 521 -5.45 -7.38 18.25
CA MET A 521 -6.26 -8.57 17.91
C MET A 521 -5.99 -9.08 16.48
N ILE A 522 -5.86 -8.19 15.49
CA ILE A 522 -5.60 -8.61 14.09
C ILE A 522 -4.23 -9.27 13.98
N ILE A 523 -3.20 -8.69 14.61
CA ILE A 523 -1.84 -9.27 14.64
C ILE A 523 -1.86 -10.62 15.36
N ALA A 524 -2.53 -10.73 16.51
CA ALA A 524 -2.67 -12.00 17.23
C ALA A 524 -3.35 -13.09 16.37
N GLY A 525 -4.41 -12.74 15.63
CA GLY A 525 -5.06 -13.64 14.68
C GLY A 525 -4.13 -14.12 13.56
N TYR A 526 -3.22 -13.25 13.11
CA TYR A 526 -2.23 -13.55 12.09
C TYR A 526 -1.04 -14.38 12.61
N VAL A 527 -0.55 -14.11 13.82
CA VAL A 527 0.43 -14.95 14.52
C VAL A 527 -0.12 -16.37 14.71
N ALA A 528 -1.39 -16.48 15.12
CA ALA A 528 -2.10 -17.75 15.22
C ALA A 528 -2.29 -18.46 13.86
N TYR A 529 -2.46 -17.71 12.76
CA TYR A 529 -2.45 -18.26 11.41
C TYR A 529 -1.08 -18.83 11.02
N LEU A 530 0.01 -18.09 11.25
CA LEU A 530 1.38 -18.53 10.94
C LEU A 530 1.74 -19.82 11.70
N LEU A 531 1.35 -19.93 12.97
CA LEU A 531 1.56 -21.13 13.81
C LEU A 531 0.61 -22.31 13.47
N GLY A 532 -0.21 -22.19 12.43
CA GLY A 532 -1.16 -23.23 12.01
C GLY A 532 -2.15 -23.60 13.13
N LEU A 533 -2.58 -22.62 13.92
CA LEU A 533 -3.60 -22.84 14.93
C LEU A 533 -4.97 -23.01 14.25
N ARG A 534 -5.86 -23.78 14.87
CA ARG A 534 -7.24 -23.92 14.38
C ARG A 534 -8.00 -22.65 14.74
N ASN A 535 -8.93 -22.21 13.89
CA ASN A 535 -9.91 -21.19 14.32
C ASN A 535 -10.69 -21.80 15.51
N PRO A 536 -10.64 -21.20 16.71
CA PRO A 536 -11.03 -21.87 17.96
C PRO A 536 -12.55 -21.92 18.14
N LEU A 537 -13.31 -21.17 17.33
CA LEU A 537 -14.76 -21.25 17.26
C LEU A 537 -15.26 -22.34 16.27
N ARG A 538 -14.36 -23.06 15.59
CA ARG A 538 -14.72 -24.22 14.76
C ARG A 538 -14.94 -25.47 15.60
N LYS A 539 -16.06 -26.16 15.39
CA LYS A 539 -16.26 -27.55 15.84
C LYS A 539 -15.45 -28.58 15.04
N LEU A 540 -15.02 -28.26 13.80
CA LEU A 540 -14.35 -29.18 12.88
C LEU A 540 -13.10 -28.56 12.24
N PRO A 541 -12.00 -29.32 12.00
CA PRO A 541 -10.81 -28.83 11.32
C PRO A 541 -11.04 -28.43 9.84
N SER A 542 -10.10 -27.68 9.27
CA SER A 542 -9.94 -27.50 7.81
C SER A 542 -8.45 -27.41 7.49
N GLY A 543 -8.03 -28.04 6.40
CA GLY A 543 -6.64 -28.02 5.94
C GLY A 543 -6.18 -26.67 5.38
N ARG A 544 -7.11 -25.77 4.99
CA ARG A 544 -6.79 -24.51 4.29
C ARG A 544 -6.35 -23.36 5.21
N GLY A 545 -6.39 -23.53 6.53
CA GLY A 545 -6.13 -22.44 7.49
C GLY A 545 -7.31 -21.47 7.63
N TYR A 546 -7.01 -20.19 7.89
CA TYR A 546 -7.95 -19.07 7.86
C TYR A 546 -7.22 -17.74 7.64
N SER A 547 -7.79 -16.76 6.94
CA SER A 547 -7.22 -15.40 6.85
C SER A 547 -7.97 -14.38 7.71
N THR A 548 -7.29 -13.32 8.14
CA THR A 548 -7.92 -12.11 8.70
C THR A 548 -8.30 -11.08 7.62
N ASN A 549 -7.79 -11.22 6.39
CA ASN A 549 -7.81 -10.28 5.26
C ASN A 549 -8.14 -8.82 5.65
N LYS A 550 -7.24 -8.23 6.42
CA LYS A 550 -7.36 -6.88 6.96
C LYS A 550 -5.99 -6.27 7.13
N CYS A 551 -5.89 -4.99 6.80
CA CYS A 551 -4.67 -4.21 7.02
C CYS A 551 -4.60 -3.71 8.48
N VAL A 552 -3.39 -3.54 9.00
CA VAL A 552 -3.13 -3.07 10.37
C VAL A 552 -2.39 -1.73 10.30
N SER A 553 -2.77 -0.74 11.11
CA SER A 553 -1.92 0.45 11.26
C SER A 553 -0.80 0.15 12.27
N LEU A 554 0.46 0.16 11.82
CA LEU A 554 1.60 -0.04 12.71
C LEU A 554 1.84 1.15 13.65
N SER A 555 1.22 2.30 13.37
CA SER A 555 1.26 3.45 14.30
C SER A 555 0.57 3.17 15.65
N LEU A 556 -0.28 2.14 15.71
CA LEU A 556 -1.06 1.75 16.89
C LEU A 556 -0.39 0.66 17.75
N VAL A 557 0.77 0.14 17.33
CA VAL A 557 1.51 -0.91 18.05
C VAL A 557 2.99 -0.55 18.21
N ASP A 558 3.58 -1.11 19.25
CA ASP A 558 4.94 -0.87 19.77
C ASP A 558 5.55 -2.19 20.28
N SER A 559 6.72 -2.13 20.90
CA SER A 559 7.38 -3.33 21.47
C SER A 559 6.55 -3.99 22.57
N ASP A 560 5.88 -3.19 23.40
CA ASP A 560 5.18 -3.66 24.60
C ASP A 560 3.86 -4.36 24.23
N SER A 561 3.28 -3.98 23.08
CA SER A 561 2.14 -4.63 22.44
C SER A 561 2.33 -6.14 22.22
N TRP A 562 3.57 -6.64 22.11
CA TRP A 562 3.83 -8.08 21.96
C TRP A 562 3.32 -8.90 23.16
N SER A 563 3.39 -8.36 24.38
CA SER A 563 2.89 -9.04 25.58
C SER A 563 1.38 -9.28 25.49
N ASP A 564 0.60 -8.24 25.18
CA ASP A 564 -0.85 -8.35 25.05
C ASP A 564 -1.25 -9.26 23.88
N ILE A 565 -0.51 -9.21 22.77
CA ILE A 565 -0.69 -10.11 21.63
C ILE A 565 -0.48 -11.56 22.07
N CYS A 566 0.58 -11.86 22.83
CA CYS A 566 0.83 -13.20 23.36
C CYS A 566 -0.28 -13.67 24.29
N GLN A 567 -0.69 -12.83 25.26
CA GLN A 567 -1.75 -13.16 26.21
C GLN A 567 -3.10 -13.36 25.51
N PHE A 568 -3.39 -12.60 24.45
CA PHE A 568 -4.60 -12.81 23.65
C PHE A 568 -4.55 -14.12 22.85
N VAL A 569 -3.38 -14.50 22.31
CA VAL A 569 -3.21 -15.82 21.68
C VAL A 569 -3.37 -16.95 22.70
N LYS A 570 -2.81 -16.80 23.91
CA LYS A 570 -2.99 -17.74 25.03
C LYS A 570 -4.47 -17.91 25.38
N LEU A 571 -5.21 -16.82 25.53
CA LEU A 571 -6.63 -16.84 25.91
C LEU A 571 -7.48 -17.51 24.83
N PHE A 572 -7.24 -17.16 23.58
CA PHE A 572 -8.16 -17.47 22.49
C PHE A 572 -7.81 -18.81 21.78
N TRP A 573 -6.56 -19.26 21.83
CA TRP A 573 -6.08 -20.52 21.22
C TRP A 573 -5.42 -21.51 22.19
N GLY A 574 -5.17 -21.15 23.45
CA GLY A 574 -4.58 -22.06 24.45
C GLY A 574 -3.08 -22.35 24.28
N VAL A 575 -2.36 -21.52 23.52
CA VAL A 575 -0.92 -21.66 23.26
C VAL A 575 -0.19 -20.34 23.48
N GLU A 576 1.08 -20.41 23.85
CA GLU A 576 1.99 -19.27 23.94
C GLU A 576 2.78 -19.13 22.64
N PRO A 577 2.61 -18.04 21.87
CA PRO A 577 3.53 -17.70 20.79
C PRO A 577 4.80 -17.10 21.38
N ILE A 578 5.96 -17.47 20.82
CA ILE A 578 7.26 -17.07 21.31
C ILE A 578 8.09 -16.61 20.12
N LEU A 579 8.46 -15.32 20.10
CA LEU A 579 9.60 -14.86 19.32
C LEU A 579 10.85 -15.21 20.12
N ALA A 580 11.69 -16.09 19.56
CA ALA A 580 12.96 -16.47 20.14
C ALA A 580 14.11 -16.18 19.20
N LYS A 581 15.33 -16.23 19.75
CA LYS A 581 16.56 -16.08 19.00
C LYS A 581 16.82 -17.30 18.13
N PHE A 582 17.26 -17.07 16.90
CA PHE A 582 17.71 -18.09 15.97
C PHE A 582 19.25 -18.14 15.98
N ASP A 583 19.81 -19.12 16.69
CA ASP A 583 21.25 -19.39 16.68
C ASP A 583 21.63 -20.21 15.43
N LYS A 584 22.25 -19.56 14.44
CA LYS A 584 22.63 -20.18 13.16
C LYS A 584 23.57 -21.40 13.33
N ASP A 585 24.35 -21.41 14.40
CA ASP A 585 25.36 -22.43 14.72
C ASP A 585 24.78 -23.70 15.38
N ARG A 586 23.49 -23.72 15.78
CA ARG A 586 22.88 -24.88 16.45
C ARG A 586 22.36 -25.97 15.50
N GLY A 587 22.48 -25.80 14.19
CA GLY A 587 22.27 -26.89 13.23
C GLY A 587 20.84 -27.43 13.11
N GLU A 588 19.81 -26.77 13.64
CA GLU A 588 18.40 -27.14 13.42
C GLU A 588 17.92 -26.73 12.00
N MET A 589 18.62 -27.19 10.96
CA MET A 589 17.99 -27.43 9.66
C MET A 589 17.22 -28.75 9.78
N PRO A 590 15.88 -28.78 9.59
CA PRO A 590 15.19 -30.05 9.46
C PRO A 590 15.67 -30.74 8.19
N ASN A 591 16.11 -32.01 8.31
CA ASN A 591 16.41 -32.87 7.17
C ASN A 591 15.13 -33.11 6.34
N PHE A 592 14.88 -32.22 5.39
CA PHE A 592 13.97 -32.48 4.28
C PHE A 592 14.75 -33.11 3.15
N ILE A 593 14.27 -34.26 2.69
CA ILE A 593 14.87 -35.06 1.64
C ILE A 593 14.95 -34.22 0.37
N ALA A 594 16.16 -34.06 -0.15
CA ALA A 594 16.41 -33.43 -1.44
C ALA A 594 16.22 -34.48 -2.54
N ASP A 595 14.98 -34.64 -3.01
CA ASP A 595 14.71 -35.26 -4.32
C ASP A 595 14.54 -34.15 -5.36
N SER A 596 15.67 -33.58 -5.75
CA SER A 596 15.78 -32.76 -6.95
C SER A 596 17.08 -33.10 -7.66
N GLU A 597 17.01 -33.92 -8.71
CA GLU A 597 17.90 -33.83 -9.87
C GLU A 597 17.40 -34.69 -11.04
N ASN A 598 17.81 -34.31 -12.26
CA ASN A 598 17.63 -35.03 -13.53
C ASN A 598 16.22 -35.04 -14.16
N TYR A 599 15.79 -33.86 -14.63
CA TYR A 599 15.26 -33.79 -15.99
C TYR A 599 16.40 -33.39 -16.94
N SER A 600 17.00 -34.39 -17.60
CA SER A 600 17.83 -34.19 -18.79
C SER A 600 16.96 -34.35 -20.02
N ASP A 601 17.12 -33.42 -20.97
CA ASP A 601 16.43 -33.39 -22.25
C ASP A 601 17.04 -34.43 -23.19
N ASP A 602 16.27 -35.46 -23.58
CA ASP A 602 16.63 -36.34 -24.69
C ASP A 602 15.39 -36.99 -25.34
N LYS A 603 15.39 -37.03 -26.68
CA LYS A 603 14.29 -37.55 -27.51
C LYS A 603 14.43 -39.05 -27.77
N VAL A 604 13.34 -39.81 -27.70
CA VAL A 604 13.12 -40.99 -28.57
C VAL A 604 11.65 -41.06 -28.98
N GLU A 605 11.39 -41.46 -30.23
CA GLU A 605 10.07 -41.62 -30.87
C GLU A 605 9.51 -43.05 -30.73
N ASN A 606 8.21 -43.22 -31.06
CA ASN A 606 7.51 -44.48 -31.39
C ASN A 606 7.25 -45.45 -30.20
N SER A 607 6.24 -46.33 -30.19
CA SER A 607 5.26 -46.77 -31.23
C SER A 607 3.97 -47.33 -30.59
N GLU A 608 2.88 -47.41 -31.39
CA GLU A 608 1.77 -48.41 -31.36
C GLU A 608 0.93 -48.55 -30.06
N ASP A 609 -0.39 -48.29 -30.02
CA ASP A 609 -1.57 -48.87 -30.72
C ASP A 609 -2.26 -50.02 -29.94
N GLU A 610 -3.60 -50.11 -30.08
CA GLU A 610 -4.52 -51.19 -29.61
C GLU A 610 -4.79 -51.30 -28.06
N ASP A 611 -6.00 -51.60 -27.53
CA ASP A 611 -7.38 -51.55 -28.07
C ASP A 611 -8.49 -51.61 -26.96
N TYR A 612 -9.77 -51.53 -27.39
CA TYR A 612 -11.06 -52.06 -26.86
C TYR A 612 -11.03 -52.99 -25.60
N ASN A 613 -11.94 -53.04 -24.59
CA ASN A 613 -13.32 -52.53 -24.30
C ASN A 613 -13.66 -52.69 -22.77
N PRO A 614 -14.82 -52.25 -22.21
CA PRO A 614 -15.36 -52.72 -20.91
C PRO A 614 -16.31 -53.94 -21.03
N ASP A 615 -16.84 -54.38 -19.86
CA ASP A 615 -17.93 -55.36 -19.59
C ASP A 615 -17.54 -56.81 -19.21
N GLU A 616 -17.23 -57.02 -17.91
CA GLU A 616 -17.52 -58.22 -17.08
C GLU A 616 -17.70 -57.70 -15.62
N ASP A 617 -18.68 -58.04 -14.78
CA ASP A 617 -19.83 -58.95 -14.90
C ASP A 617 -21.03 -58.43 -14.06
N GLU A 618 -22.26 -58.55 -14.58
CA GLU A 618 -23.50 -58.51 -13.78
C GLU A 618 -23.93 -59.95 -13.43
N HIS A 619 -24.08 -60.29 -12.15
CA HIS A 619 -24.95 -61.42 -11.72
C HIS A 619 -25.75 -61.08 -10.44
N ASN A 620 -27.04 -60.86 -10.64
CA ASN A 620 -28.15 -60.84 -9.67
C ASN A 620 -28.92 -62.20 -9.84
N PRO A 621 -30.08 -62.54 -9.21
CA PRO A 621 -30.89 -61.81 -8.23
C PRO A 621 -31.57 -62.65 -7.08
N GLU A 622 -32.43 -61.96 -6.31
CA GLU A 622 -33.69 -62.45 -5.68
C GLU A 622 -33.65 -63.41 -4.46
N ALA A 623 -34.64 -63.45 -3.55
CA ALA A 623 -35.94 -62.74 -3.39
C ALA A 623 -36.20 -62.41 -1.90
N GLY A 624 -36.89 -61.32 -1.52
CA GLY A 624 -38.36 -61.21 -1.36
C GLY A 624 -38.71 -60.90 0.12
N SER A 625 -39.84 -60.31 0.54
CA SER A 625 -41.04 -59.77 -0.15
C SER A 625 -41.88 -58.94 0.87
N SER A 626 -42.56 -57.86 0.45
CA SER A 626 -43.88 -57.32 0.93
C SER A 626 -44.19 -57.12 2.44
N SER A 627 -45.08 -56.22 2.90
CA SER A 627 -45.69 -54.96 2.41
C SER A 627 -46.58 -54.38 3.53
N SER A 628 -46.99 -53.10 3.42
CA SER A 628 -48.26 -52.52 3.92
C SER A 628 -48.66 -52.64 5.42
N GLY A 629 -48.95 -51.50 6.06
CA GLY A 629 -49.67 -51.42 7.34
C GLY A 629 -49.91 -49.99 7.81
N ASP A 630 -51.10 -49.44 7.55
CA ASP A 630 -51.57 -48.11 8.00
C ASP A 630 -52.12 -48.12 9.44
N HIS A 631 -52.33 -46.91 9.98
CA HIS A 631 -53.12 -46.57 11.19
C HIS A 631 -52.57 -47.01 12.58
N SER A 632 -52.89 -46.35 13.71
CA SER A 632 -53.23 -44.95 14.06
C SER A 632 -53.45 -44.89 15.59
N THR A 633 -53.36 -43.69 16.23
CA THR A 633 -53.98 -43.33 17.55
C THR A 633 -53.55 -44.14 18.80
N ASP A 634 -53.57 -43.67 20.06
CA ASP A 634 -53.71 -42.32 20.68
C ASP A 634 -53.30 -42.39 22.18
N SER A 635 -53.25 -41.23 22.86
CA SER A 635 -53.24 -41.02 24.34
C SER A 635 -51.92 -41.33 25.09
N ASN A 636 -51.30 -40.39 25.83
CA ASN A 636 -51.71 -39.75 27.11
C ASN A 636 -51.92 -40.79 28.23
N SER A 637 -51.30 -40.72 29.41
CA SER A 637 -51.21 -39.57 30.33
C SER A 637 -50.19 -39.79 31.46
N ASP A 638 -49.77 -38.69 32.10
CA ASP A 638 -49.43 -38.50 33.53
C ASP A 638 -48.84 -39.64 34.38
N GLU A 639 -47.73 -39.36 35.07
CA GLU A 639 -47.80 -39.10 36.52
C GLU A 639 -46.57 -38.32 37.01
N SER A 640 -46.75 -37.53 38.07
CA SER A 640 -45.73 -36.66 38.67
C SER A 640 -45.78 -36.75 40.19
N ASP A 641 -44.62 -36.90 40.82
CA ASP A 641 -44.26 -36.44 42.18
C ASP A 641 -42.73 -36.24 42.24
#